data_AF-A0A6M0EYB6-F1
#
_entry.id   AF-A0A6M0EYB6-F1
#
_cell.length_a   1.000
_cell.length_b   1.000
_cell.length_c   1.000
_cell.angle_alpha   90.00
_cell.angle_beta   90.00
_cell.angle_gamma   90.00
#
_symmetry.space_group_name_H-M   'P 1'
#
loop_
_entity.id
_entity.type
_entity.pdbx_description
1 polymer ?
#
loop_
_entity_poly.entity_id
_entity_poly.type
_entity_poly.pdbx_seq_one_letter_code
_entity_poly.pdbx_strand_id
1 'polypeptide(L)'
;MKASSDVLIIGGGIIGMAIAVELRLRQLSVTVVSRDFQQASTLAAAGMLAPQAEAISNTAMLQLCRRSRSLYPEWCAKLEQLTGVATGYWPCGILAPVYTAPETLPQTQAETDPTALWLDQDAIHLYQAGLGSDIVGGWWYPEDAQVDNRALARALQLAAQELGVNICEGVEIEAIEQQHRLACGVITSIGQLQADHYLIAAGAWSSQLLPLPVRPKKGQMLSVQVPKNNHQPLPLGKIIYGKETYLVPRRDGRILVGATNEDVGWQPHNTPAGINSLLGRALRLYPQLQDWQIQECWWGFRPTTPDELPIIGTGPCHNLTIATGHYRNGILLAPITAMLLADLIEGQKHEPLLDHFRYDRFYNKSTPTNKSVMITAPITPVAPQNSSIITKVSTDQLTIAGRTFNSRLMTGTGKYSSLELMQQSIAASGSEIVTVAVRRVQTKAPGHEGLSEALDWTKLWMLPNTAGCKTTEEAVRVARLGREMAKLLGQEDNNFVKLEVIPDAKYLLPDPIGTLQAAEQLVKEGFAVLPYINADPLLAKRLEEVGCVTVMPLGSPIGSGQGIKNAANIQIIIEEAKVPVVVDAGIGTPSEAAYAMELGADALLINSAIALAKNPVAMGKAMGMATEAGRLAYLAGRMPTKSYASASSPLTGTIK
;
A
#
# COMPACT_ATOMS: atom_id res chain seq x y z
N MET A 1 -23.90 10.69 37.92
CA MET A 1 -22.77 9.74 37.77
C MET A 1 -21.94 10.21 36.59
N LYS A 2 -20.70 10.66 36.80
CA LYS A 2 -19.82 11.08 35.69
C LYS A 2 -19.26 9.82 35.03
N ALA A 3 -19.83 9.43 33.89
CA ALA A 3 -19.14 8.51 32.98
C ALA A 3 -18.05 9.30 32.29
N SER A 4 -16.82 9.31 32.81
CA SER A 4 -15.69 9.87 32.05
C SER A 4 -15.31 8.83 31.00
N SER A 5 -15.67 9.06 29.74
CA SER A 5 -15.15 8.30 28.61
C SER A 5 -13.78 8.83 28.22
N ASP A 6 -12.87 7.95 27.81
CA ASP A 6 -11.54 8.32 27.31
C ASP A 6 -11.67 9.11 25.99
N VAL A 7 -12.65 8.73 25.15
CA VAL A 7 -12.88 9.38 23.85
C VAL A 7 -14.35 9.71 23.61
N LEU A 8 -14.65 10.97 23.28
CA LEU A 8 -15.96 11.43 22.80
C LEU A 8 -15.92 11.72 21.29
N ILE A 9 -16.68 10.94 20.51
CA ILE A 9 -16.80 11.06 19.06
C ILE A 9 -18.08 11.80 18.69
N ILE A 10 -17.95 12.92 17.97
CA ILE A 10 -19.05 13.74 17.48
C ILE A 10 -19.36 13.37 16.03
N GLY A 11 -20.50 12.71 15.84
CA GLY A 11 -21.00 12.21 14.56
C GLY A 11 -20.81 10.70 14.43
N GLY A 12 -21.88 9.95 14.22
CA GLY A 12 -21.82 8.49 14.02
C GLY A 12 -22.29 8.04 12.65
N GLY A 13 -21.85 8.75 11.61
CA GLY A 13 -21.76 8.15 10.28
C GLY A 13 -20.69 7.06 10.24
N ILE A 14 -20.45 6.48 9.06
CA ILE A 14 -19.51 5.36 8.90
C ILE A 14 -18.10 5.64 9.44
N ILE A 15 -17.59 6.86 9.28
CA ILE A 15 -16.26 7.25 9.76
C ILE A 15 -16.21 7.20 11.29
N GLY A 16 -17.15 7.88 11.96
CA GLY A 16 -17.21 7.93 13.42
C GLY A 16 -17.44 6.55 14.03
N MET A 17 -18.34 5.75 13.46
CA MET A 17 -18.60 4.38 13.95
C MET A 17 -17.42 3.44 13.71
N ALA A 18 -16.74 3.53 12.57
CA ALA A 18 -15.54 2.73 12.32
C ALA A 18 -14.43 3.06 13.33
N ILE A 19 -14.19 4.35 13.60
CA ILE A 19 -13.21 4.78 14.62
C ILE A 19 -13.64 4.30 16.01
N ALA A 20 -14.93 4.39 16.36
CA ALA A 20 -15.44 3.94 17.66
C ALA A 20 -15.19 2.45 17.90
N VAL A 21 -15.49 1.60 16.91
CA VAL A 21 -15.23 0.16 16.96
C VAL A 21 -13.74 -0.12 17.10
N GLU A 22 -12.90 0.53 16.30
CA GLU A 22 -11.45 0.36 16.36
C GLU A 22 -10.88 0.74 17.74
N LEU A 23 -11.27 1.90 18.29
CA LEU A 23 -10.84 2.33 19.63
C LEU A 23 -11.31 1.38 20.74
N ARG A 24 -12.53 0.84 20.64
CA ARG A 24 -13.02 -0.16 21.61
C ARG A 24 -12.26 -1.48 21.54
N LEU A 25 -11.87 -1.94 20.36
CA LEU A 25 -11.03 -3.13 20.21
C LEU A 25 -9.66 -2.95 20.90
N ARG A 26 -9.22 -1.69 21.05
CA ARG A 26 -8.03 -1.29 21.80
C ARG A 26 -8.32 -0.89 23.25
N GLN A 27 -9.47 -1.29 23.76
CA GLN A 27 -9.88 -1.19 25.17
C GLN A 27 -10.14 0.23 25.70
N LEU A 28 -10.06 1.28 24.88
CA LEU A 28 -10.47 2.65 25.25
C LEU A 28 -11.97 2.73 25.44
N SER A 29 -12.47 3.50 26.40
CA SER A 29 -13.90 3.78 26.57
C SER A 29 -14.35 4.87 25.60
N VAL A 30 -15.44 4.61 24.86
CA VAL A 30 -15.87 5.48 23.76
C VAL A 30 -17.34 5.84 23.91
N THR A 31 -17.64 7.13 23.79
CA THR A 31 -19.00 7.64 23.59
C THR A 31 -19.13 8.22 22.19
N VAL A 32 -20.17 7.85 21.45
CA VAL A 32 -20.54 8.43 20.16
C VAL A 32 -21.81 9.25 20.32
N VAL A 33 -21.76 10.53 19.98
CA VAL A 33 -22.92 11.44 19.99
C VAL A 33 -23.33 11.78 18.56
N SER A 34 -24.63 11.72 18.27
CA SER A 34 -25.19 12.07 16.98
C SER A 34 -26.55 12.74 17.15
N ARG A 35 -26.80 13.80 16.39
CA ARG A 35 -28.13 14.43 16.34
C ARG A 35 -29.15 13.51 15.67
N ASP A 36 -28.76 12.87 14.57
CA ASP A 36 -29.63 12.01 13.75
C ASP A 36 -28.76 11.12 12.85
N PHE A 37 -28.82 9.80 13.03
CA PHE A 37 -28.05 8.87 12.19
C PHE A 37 -28.57 8.79 10.75
N GLN A 38 -29.83 9.15 10.49
CA GLN A 38 -30.42 9.12 9.14
C GLN A 38 -29.87 10.23 8.24
N GLN A 39 -29.37 11.32 8.83
CA GLN A 39 -28.76 12.43 8.07
C GLN A 39 -27.36 12.08 7.55
N ALA A 40 -26.74 10.98 8.01
CA ALA A 40 -25.41 10.61 7.57
C ALA A 40 -25.37 10.31 6.06
N SER A 41 -24.36 10.86 5.37
CA SER A 41 -24.10 10.58 3.95
C SER A 41 -23.86 9.09 3.66
N THR A 42 -23.50 8.32 4.68
CA THR A 42 -23.35 6.87 4.66
C THR A 42 -24.54 6.15 4.03
N LEU A 43 -25.77 6.51 4.39
CA LEU A 43 -26.98 5.81 3.90
C LEU A 43 -27.30 6.15 2.44
N ALA A 44 -26.83 7.31 1.97
CA ALA A 44 -27.03 7.79 0.61
C ALA A 44 -25.99 7.28 -0.38
N ALA A 45 -24.81 6.83 0.09
CA ALA A 45 -23.71 6.37 -0.74
C ALA A 45 -24.07 5.09 -1.55
N ALA A 46 -23.31 4.83 -2.61
CA ALA A 46 -23.45 3.60 -3.40
C ALA A 46 -22.58 2.44 -2.89
N GLY A 47 -21.58 2.72 -2.05
CA GLY A 47 -20.69 1.70 -1.48
C GLY A 47 -19.63 1.15 -2.45
N MET A 48 -19.24 1.91 -3.47
CA MET A 48 -18.12 1.53 -4.36
C MET A 48 -16.78 1.68 -3.64
N LEU A 49 -15.87 0.74 -3.92
CA LEU A 49 -14.50 0.71 -3.41
C LEU A 49 -13.55 0.84 -4.62
N ALA A 50 -13.49 2.06 -5.15
CA ALA A 50 -13.11 2.32 -6.53
C ALA A 50 -11.97 3.34 -6.73
N PRO A 51 -10.80 3.19 -6.07
CA PRO A 51 -9.70 4.14 -6.26
C PRO A 51 -9.29 4.32 -7.74
N GLN A 52 -9.36 3.21 -8.49
CA GLN A 52 -8.92 3.15 -9.88
C GLN A 52 -9.99 3.67 -10.84
N ALA A 53 -11.22 3.13 -10.76
CA ALA A 53 -12.27 3.55 -11.68
C ALA A 53 -12.67 5.03 -11.51
N GLU A 54 -12.53 5.59 -10.31
CA GLU A 54 -12.71 7.03 -10.09
C GLU A 54 -11.54 7.90 -10.59
N ALA A 55 -10.46 7.29 -11.06
CA ALA A 55 -9.26 7.96 -11.56
C ALA A 55 -8.69 8.99 -10.57
N ILE A 56 -8.52 8.60 -9.30
CA ILE A 56 -7.99 9.48 -8.26
C ILE A 56 -6.58 9.95 -8.66
N SER A 57 -6.46 11.25 -8.92
CA SER A 57 -5.24 11.86 -9.47
C SER A 57 -4.22 12.24 -8.41
N ASN A 58 -4.65 12.57 -7.19
CA ASN A 58 -3.75 12.90 -6.10
C ASN A 58 -3.08 11.63 -5.55
N THR A 59 -1.74 11.58 -5.57
CA THR A 59 -0.96 10.40 -5.17
C THR A 59 -1.21 9.97 -3.73
N ALA A 60 -1.27 10.91 -2.78
CA ALA A 60 -1.51 10.60 -1.37
C ALA A 60 -2.93 10.05 -1.16
N MET A 61 -3.93 10.64 -1.82
CA MET A 61 -5.30 10.15 -1.80
C MET A 61 -5.42 8.76 -2.41
N LEU A 62 -4.77 8.52 -3.56
CA LEU A 62 -4.76 7.23 -4.23
C LEU A 62 -4.09 6.16 -3.37
N GLN A 63 -2.96 6.47 -2.74
CA GLN A 63 -2.28 5.58 -1.79
C GLN A 63 -3.18 5.25 -0.59
N LEU A 64 -3.83 6.26 0.00
CA LEU A 64 -4.76 6.06 1.12
C LEU A 64 -5.94 5.18 0.71
N CYS A 65 -6.53 5.44 -0.47
CA CYS A 65 -7.65 4.66 -1.00
C CYS A 65 -7.27 3.21 -1.31
N ARG A 66 -6.11 2.97 -1.95
CA ARG A 66 -5.60 1.61 -2.24
C ARG A 66 -5.32 0.82 -0.96
N ARG A 67 -4.66 1.45 0.03
CA ARG A 67 -4.41 0.84 1.35
C ARG A 67 -5.73 0.53 2.07
N SER A 68 -6.70 1.43 2.01
CA SER A 68 -8.02 1.19 2.59
C SER A 68 -8.75 0.02 1.92
N ARG A 69 -8.75 -0.02 0.58
CA ARG A 69 -9.36 -1.11 -0.21
C ARG A 69 -8.77 -2.46 0.16
N SER A 70 -7.45 -2.57 0.37
CA SER A 70 -6.82 -3.84 0.78
C SER A 70 -7.24 -4.32 2.17
N LEU A 71 -7.72 -3.44 3.04
CA LEU A 71 -8.22 -3.82 4.37
C LEU A 71 -9.64 -4.42 4.33
N TYR A 72 -10.42 -4.15 3.28
CA TYR A 72 -11.84 -4.48 3.25
C TYR A 72 -12.19 -5.96 3.45
N PRO A 73 -11.50 -6.93 2.81
CA PRO A 73 -11.84 -8.34 2.98
C PRO A 73 -11.80 -8.77 4.45
N GLU A 74 -10.68 -8.48 5.12
CA GLU A 74 -10.47 -8.85 6.52
C GLU A 74 -11.35 -8.01 7.46
N TRP A 75 -11.46 -6.71 7.21
CA TRP A 75 -12.28 -5.81 8.02
C TRP A 75 -13.77 -6.21 7.99
N CYS A 76 -14.30 -6.54 6.81
CA CYS A 76 -15.66 -7.04 6.70
C CYS A 76 -15.81 -8.39 7.40
N ALA A 77 -14.90 -9.34 7.18
CA ALA A 77 -14.98 -10.65 7.82
C ALA A 77 -14.99 -10.54 9.36
N LYS A 78 -14.18 -9.64 9.94
CA LYS A 78 -14.17 -9.38 11.39
C LYS A 78 -15.51 -8.81 11.88
N LEU A 79 -16.09 -7.84 11.17
CA LEU A 79 -17.39 -7.27 11.52
C LEU A 79 -18.51 -8.31 11.42
N GLU A 80 -18.50 -9.13 10.37
CA GLU A 80 -19.49 -10.21 10.18
C GLU A 80 -19.34 -11.29 11.26
N GLN A 81 -18.11 -11.65 11.64
CA GLN A 81 -17.85 -12.60 12.72
C GLN A 81 -18.33 -12.07 14.08
N LEU A 82 -18.11 -10.78 14.35
CA LEU A 82 -18.51 -10.15 15.61
C LEU A 82 -20.02 -10.00 15.75
N THR A 83 -20.73 -9.73 14.64
CA THR A 83 -22.14 -9.32 14.67
C THR A 83 -23.12 -10.34 14.11
N GLY A 84 -22.63 -11.32 13.34
CA GLY A 84 -23.47 -12.24 12.56
C GLY A 84 -24.20 -11.58 11.38
N VAL A 85 -23.92 -10.30 11.07
CA VAL A 85 -24.61 -9.55 10.02
C VAL A 85 -23.67 -9.30 8.85
N ALA A 86 -24.09 -9.72 7.65
CA ALA A 86 -23.34 -9.52 6.42
C ALA A 86 -23.18 -8.02 6.08
N THR A 87 -21.97 -7.61 5.70
CA THR A 87 -21.68 -6.23 5.25
C THR A 87 -22.00 -6.03 3.77
N GLY A 88 -22.20 -7.13 3.03
CA GLY A 88 -22.43 -7.11 1.60
C GLY A 88 -21.18 -6.83 0.77
N TYR A 89 -19.98 -7.08 1.31
CA TYR A 89 -18.73 -7.00 0.55
C TYR A 89 -18.76 -7.92 -0.68
N TRP A 90 -18.42 -7.35 -1.83
CA TRP A 90 -18.39 -8.07 -3.10
C TRP A 90 -17.20 -7.58 -3.94
N PRO A 91 -16.14 -8.41 -4.08
CA PRO A 91 -15.00 -8.12 -4.95
C PRO A 91 -15.36 -8.41 -6.41
N CYS A 92 -16.27 -7.61 -6.96
CA CYS A 92 -16.85 -7.84 -8.28
C CYS A 92 -16.12 -7.14 -9.43
N GLY A 93 -15.10 -6.33 -9.14
CA GLY A 93 -14.47 -5.44 -10.11
C GLY A 93 -15.39 -4.33 -10.61
N ILE A 94 -14.80 -3.43 -11.37
CA ILE A 94 -15.50 -2.32 -12.03
C ILE A 94 -15.13 -2.30 -13.50
N LEU A 95 -16.16 -2.27 -14.36
CA LEU A 95 -16.02 -2.04 -15.79
C LEU A 95 -16.37 -0.59 -16.09
N ALA A 96 -15.50 0.12 -16.81
CA ALA A 96 -15.67 1.54 -17.14
C ALA A 96 -15.74 1.74 -18.67
N PRO A 97 -16.93 1.60 -19.28
CA PRO A 97 -17.13 1.80 -20.71
C PRO A 97 -16.86 3.24 -21.15
N VAL A 98 -16.38 3.40 -22.38
CA VAL A 98 -16.14 4.70 -23.02
C VAL A 98 -16.84 4.81 -24.37
N TYR A 99 -17.17 6.05 -24.75
CA TYR A 99 -17.83 6.38 -26.03
C TYR A 99 -16.84 6.87 -27.10
N THR A 100 -15.56 6.97 -26.75
CA THR A 100 -14.49 7.39 -27.65
C THR A 100 -13.24 6.60 -27.28
N ALA A 101 -12.62 5.96 -28.28
CA ALA A 101 -11.42 5.18 -28.06
C ALA A 101 -10.26 6.11 -27.66
N PRO A 102 -9.36 5.69 -26.76
CA PRO A 102 -8.17 6.45 -26.45
C PRO A 102 -7.28 6.58 -27.69
N GLU A 103 -6.77 7.78 -27.97
CA GLU A 103 -5.91 8.06 -29.14
C GLU A 103 -4.62 7.22 -29.14
N THR A 104 -4.14 6.87 -27.95
CA THR A 104 -3.07 5.90 -27.75
C THR A 104 -3.50 4.96 -26.62
N LEU A 105 -3.38 3.65 -26.86
CA LEU A 105 -3.49 2.68 -25.76
C LEU A 105 -2.32 2.98 -24.81
N PRO A 106 -2.58 3.41 -23.56
CA PRO A 106 -1.51 3.86 -22.69
C PRO A 106 -0.60 2.69 -22.35
N GLN A 107 0.59 2.63 -22.96
CA GLN A 107 1.71 1.82 -22.46
C GLN A 107 2.04 2.19 -20.99
N THR A 108 1.66 3.41 -20.57
CA THR A 108 1.92 4.05 -19.28
C THR A 108 0.88 3.80 -18.18
N GLN A 109 -0.32 3.26 -18.49
CA GLN A 109 -1.21 2.81 -17.41
C GLN A 109 -0.70 1.51 -16.79
N ALA A 110 0.03 0.69 -17.54
CA ALA A 110 0.80 -0.42 -16.96
C ALA A 110 1.89 0.05 -15.97
N GLU A 111 2.33 1.31 -16.02
CA GLU A 111 3.29 1.90 -15.07
C GLU A 111 2.62 2.48 -13.81
N THR A 112 1.32 2.80 -13.84
CA THR A 112 0.59 3.44 -12.72
C THR A 112 -0.46 2.55 -12.05
N ASP A 113 -1.02 1.58 -12.78
CA ASP A 113 -1.80 0.46 -12.27
C ASP A 113 -1.67 -0.78 -13.19
N PRO A 114 -0.78 -1.75 -12.86
CA PRO A 114 -0.53 -2.92 -13.69
C PRO A 114 -1.73 -3.88 -13.79
N THR A 115 -2.81 -3.63 -13.04
CA THR A 115 -4.00 -4.51 -12.99
C THR A 115 -5.14 -4.05 -13.87
N ALA A 116 -5.13 -2.80 -14.34
CA ALA A 116 -6.13 -2.27 -15.24
C ALA A 116 -5.98 -2.86 -16.66
N LEU A 117 -7.06 -3.39 -17.22
CA LEU A 117 -7.05 -3.99 -18.56
C LEU A 117 -7.95 -3.20 -19.50
N TRP A 118 -7.42 -2.83 -20.67
CA TRP A 118 -8.23 -2.27 -21.75
C TRP A 118 -8.98 -3.39 -22.47
N LEU A 119 -10.27 -3.19 -22.69
CA LEU A 119 -11.12 -4.03 -23.52
C LEU A 119 -11.60 -3.19 -24.71
N ASP A 120 -11.35 -3.69 -25.93
CA ASP A 120 -11.95 -3.10 -27.14
C ASP A 120 -13.47 -3.34 -27.18
N GLN A 121 -14.12 -2.85 -28.24
CA GLN A 121 -15.58 -2.94 -28.40
C GLN A 121 -16.10 -4.38 -28.34
N ASP A 122 -15.49 -5.30 -29.09
CA ASP A 122 -15.94 -6.69 -29.13
C ASP A 122 -15.69 -7.37 -27.77
N ALA A 123 -14.52 -7.15 -27.19
CA ALA A 123 -14.15 -7.71 -25.90
C ALA A 123 -15.05 -7.20 -24.76
N ILE A 124 -15.38 -5.91 -24.72
CA ILE A 124 -16.20 -5.35 -23.63
C ILE A 124 -17.64 -5.86 -23.69
N HIS A 125 -18.21 -6.02 -24.89
CA HIS A 125 -19.56 -6.57 -25.05
C HIS A 125 -19.63 -8.08 -24.78
N LEU A 126 -18.55 -8.82 -25.08
CA LEU A 126 -18.41 -10.22 -24.64
C LEU A 126 -18.28 -10.31 -23.11
N TYR A 127 -17.52 -9.38 -22.51
CA TYR A 127 -17.26 -9.35 -21.08
C TYR A 127 -18.48 -8.92 -20.25
N GLN A 128 -19.33 -8.05 -20.81
CA GLN A 128 -20.61 -7.64 -20.24
C GLN A 128 -21.65 -7.41 -21.36
N ALA A 129 -22.57 -8.36 -21.50
CA ALA A 129 -23.67 -8.24 -22.45
C ALA A 129 -24.64 -7.13 -22.04
N GLY A 130 -25.28 -6.52 -23.05
CA GLY A 130 -26.37 -5.54 -22.90
C GLY A 130 -25.95 -4.09 -22.67
N LEU A 131 -24.64 -3.80 -22.67
CA LEU A 131 -24.11 -2.43 -22.72
C LEU A 131 -24.65 -1.66 -23.95
N GLY A 132 -24.75 -0.34 -23.85
CA GLY A 132 -25.18 0.53 -24.95
C GLY A 132 -24.33 0.36 -26.21
N SER A 133 -24.96 0.42 -27.39
CA SER A 133 -24.32 0.12 -28.68
C SER A 133 -23.32 1.18 -29.14
N ASP A 134 -23.33 2.37 -28.54
CA ASP A 134 -22.40 3.47 -28.83
C ASP A 134 -21.11 3.39 -27.99
N ILE A 135 -20.97 2.36 -27.16
CA ILE A 135 -19.72 2.05 -26.44
C ILE A 135 -18.71 1.46 -27.41
N VAL A 136 -17.47 1.98 -27.37
CA VAL A 136 -16.39 1.61 -28.29
C VAL A 136 -15.25 0.84 -27.61
N GLY A 137 -15.39 0.56 -26.32
CA GLY A 137 -14.41 -0.11 -25.47
C GLY A 137 -14.53 0.34 -24.02
N GLY A 138 -13.55 -0.01 -23.19
CA GLY A 138 -13.50 0.47 -21.81
C GLY A 138 -12.43 -0.21 -20.97
N TRP A 139 -12.31 0.25 -19.73
CA TRP A 139 -11.33 -0.25 -18.78
C TRP A 139 -11.94 -1.24 -17.79
N TRP A 140 -11.23 -2.32 -17.52
CA TRP A 140 -11.57 -3.29 -16.50
C TRP A 140 -10.63 -3.17 -15.31
N TYR A 141 -11.20 -2.94 -14.13
CA TYR A 141 -10.48 -2.81 -12.86
C TYR A 141 -10.86 -4.00 -11.96
N PRO A 142 -10.10 -5.11 -11.99
CA PRO A 142 -10.46 -6.34 -11.29
C PRO A 142 -10.39 -6.23 -9.77
N GLU A 143 -9.51 -5.37 -9.26
CA GLU A 143 -9.30 -5.22 -7.82
C GLU A 143 -10.30 -4.28 -7.14
N ASP A 144 -11.02 -3.46 -7.91
CA ASP A 144 -12.07 -2.61 -7.37
C ASP A 144 -13.26 -3.47 -6.91
N ALA A 145 -14.01 -2.96 -5.94
CA ALA A 145 -15.03 -3.76 -5.27
C ALA A 145 -16.22 -2.90 -4.85
N GLN A 146 -17.14 -3.51 -4.11
CA GLN A 146 -18.23 -2.80 -3.45
C GLN A 146 -18.60 -3.43 -2.10
N VAL A 147 -19.36 -2.67 -1.33
CA VAL A 147 -20.11 -3.12 -0.15
C VAL A 147 -21.55 -2.62 -0.25
N ASP A 148 -22.47 -3.27 0.47
CA ASP A 148 -23.76 -2.65 0.75
C ASP A 148 -23.55 -1.64 1.89
N ASN A 149 -23.56 -0.35 1.54
CA ASN A 149 -23.33 0.74 2.48
C ASN A 149 -24.32 0.76 3.65
N ARG A 150 -25.58 0.34 3.44
CA ARG A 150 -26.60 0.29 4.50
C ARG A 150 -26.39 -0.93 5.40
N ALA A 151 -26.01 -2.07 4.82
CA ALA A 151 -25.67 -3.27 5.59
C ALA A 151 -24.40 -3.08 6.41
N LEU A 152 -23.36 -2.48 5.83
CA LEU A 152 -22.12 -2.14 6.52
C LEU A 152 -22.35 -1.15 7.67
N ALA A 153 -23.18 -0.13 7.48
CA ALA A 153 -23.55 0.80 8.54
C ALA A 153 -24.22 0.09 9.72
N ARG A 154 -25.14 -0.85 9.43
CA ARG A 154 -25.80 -1.67 10.45
C ARG A 154 -24.81 -2.59 11.18
N ALA A 155 -23.93 -3.26 10.44
CA ALA A 155 -22.90 -4.11 11.02
C ALA A 155 -21.97 -3.31 11.94
N LEU A 156 -21.56 -2.10 11.56
CA LEU A 156 -20.76 -1.23 12.43
C LEU A 156 -21.50 -0.78 13.69
N GLN A 157 -22.78 -0.42 13.57
CA GLN A 157 -23.59 -0.03 14.71
C GLN A 157 -23.75 -1.19 15.71
N LEU A 158 -24.01 -2.40 15.21
CA LEU A 158 -24.09 -3.60 16.05
C LEU A 158 -22.73 -3.94 16.67
N ALA A 159 -21.65 -3.89 15.90
CA ALA A 159 -20.30 -4.10 16.42
C ALA A 159 -19.96 -3.12 17.55
N ALA A 160 -20.32 -1.84 17.38
CA ALA A 160 -20.15 -0.83 18.41
C ALA A 160 -20.96 -1.17 19.68
N GLN A 161 -22.20 -1.64 19.54
CA GLN A 161 -23.04 -2.06 20.68
C GLN A 161 -22.47 -3.28 21.40
N GLU A 162 -22.07 -4.33 20.66
CA GLU A 162 -21.48 -5.56 21.22
C GLU A 162 -20.17 -5.28 21.97
N LEU A 163 -19.37 -4.33 21.48
CA LEU A 163 -18.14 -3.90 22.13
C LEU A 163 -18.37 -2.91 23.30
N GLY A 164 -19.61 -2.49 23.55
CA GLY A 164 -19.96 -1.58 24.63
C GLY A 164 -19.62 -0.11 24.37
N VAL A 165 -19.63 0.35 23.11
CA VAL A 165 -19.65 1.79 22.80
C VAL A 165 -20.92 2.40 23.36
N ASN A 166 -20.80 3.52 24.08
CA ASN A 166 -21.96 4.30 24.51
C ASN A 166 -22.47 5.16 23.34
N ILE A 167 -23.60 4.78 22.73
CA ILE A 167 -24.16 5.48 21.56
C ILE A 167 -25.34 6.37 22.00
N CYS A 168 -25.20 7.68 21.81
CA CYS A 168 -26.21 8.67 22.15
C CYS A 168 -26.77 9.31 20.86
N GLU A 169 -28.00 8.95 20.49
CA GLU A 169 -28.75 9.59 19.41
C GLU A 169 -29.65 10.72 19.94
N GLY A 170 -30.01 11.67 19.08
CA GLY A 170 -30.85 12.82 19.44
C GLY A 170 -30.08 13.89 20.22
N VAL A 171 -28.75 13.81 20.26
CA VAL A 171 -27.90 14.76 20.98
C VAL A 171 -27.28 15.75 20.01
N GLU A 172 -27.77 16.98 20.03
CA GLU A 172 -27.17 18.09 19.27
C GLU A 172 -26.00 18.72 20.04
N ILE A 173 -24.94 19.05 19.30
CA ILE A 173 -23.75 19.73 19.82
C ILE A 173 -23.89 21.22 19.52
N GLU A 174 -23.86 22.04 20.57
CA GLU A 174 -24.02 23.48 20.48
C GLU A 174 -22.66 24.19 20.42
N ALA A 175 -21.69 23.75 21.22
CA ALA A 175 -20.36 24.32 21.26
C ALA A 175 -19.31 23.35 21.82
N ILE A 176 -18.05 23.60 21.47
CA ILE A 176 -16.89 22.94 22.07
C ILE A 176 -16.19 23.98 22.96
N GLU A 177 -16.05 23.67 24.25
CA GLU A 177 -15.36 24.55 25.19
C GLU A 177 -13.85 24.30 25.15
N GLN A 178 -13.09 25.38 25.00
CA GLN A 178 -11.64 25.33 24.89
C GLN A 178 -10.98 26.28 25.89
N GLN A 179 -9.94 25.80 26.58
CA GLN A 179 -9.04 26.63 27.38
C GLN A 179 -7.59 26.27 27.05
N HIS A 180 -6.72 27.26 26.82
CA HIS A 180 -5.28 27.05 26.58
C HIS A 180 -4.93 25.94 25.56
N ARG A 181 -5.67 25.85 24.44
CA ARG A 181 -5.52 24.78 23.40
C ARG A 181 -5.84 23.36 23.88
N LEU A 182 -6.61 23.21 24.94
CA LEU A 182 -7.24 21.97 25.36
C LEU A 182 -8.76 22.11 25.24
N ALA A 183 -9.42 21.09 24.70
CA ALA A 183 -10.86 20.96 24.77
C ALA A 183 -11.23 20.46 26.17
N CYS A 184 -12.08 21.21 26.87
CA CYS A 184 -12.44 20.96 28.28
C CYS A 184 -13.85 20.36 28.44
N GLY A 185 -14.65 20.39 27.37
CA GLY A 185 -16.02 19.90 27.37
C GLY A 185 -16.72 20.19 26.05
N VAL A 186 -17.85 19.52 25.86
CA VAL A 186 -18.76 19.77 24.74
C VAL A 186 -20.14 20.10 25.32
N ILE A 187 -20.68 21.25 24.95
CA ILE A 187 -22.02 21.69 25.33
C ILE A 187 -23.01 21.03 24.37
N THR A 188 -23.98 20.33 24.94
CA THR A 188 -24.99 19.60 24.18
C THR A 188 -26.39 19.93 24.68
N SER A 189 -27.38 19.60 23.85
CA SER A 189 -28.81 19.67 24.19
C SER A 189 -29.22 18.91 25.48
N ILE A 190 -28.40 17.97 25.97
CA ILE A 190 -28.66 17.21 27.19
C ILE A 190 -27.73 17.61 28.36
N GLY A 191 -27.03 18.73 28.23
CA GLY A 191 -26.04 19.22 29.17
C GLY A 191 -24.60 19.02 28.68
N GLN A 192 -23.64 19.28 29.56
CA GLN A 192 -22.22 19.22 29.22
C GLN A 192 -21.69 17.78 29.27
N LEU A 193 -20.96 17.38 28.23
CA LEU A 193 -20.23 16.11 28.19
C LEU A 193 -18.72 16.37 28.26
N GLN A 194 -17.99 15.50 28.96
CA GLN A 194 -16.54 15.59 29.15
C GLN A 194 -15.88 14.27 28.78
N ALA A 195 -14.73 14.36 28.13
CA ALA A 195 -13.84 13.26 27.82
C ALA A 195 -12.39 13.73 27.84
N ASP A 196 -11.45 12.79 27.89
CA ASP A 196 -10.02 13.09 27.83
C ASP A 196 -9.61 13.49 26.41
N HIS A 197 -10.20 12.84 25.40
CA HIS A 197 -10.00 13.14 23.98
C HIS A 197 -11.31 13.31 23.22
N TYR A 198 -11.32 14.21 22.23
CA TYR A 198 -12.48 14.54 21.41
C TYR A 198 -12.20 14.27 19.94
N LEU A 199 -13.22 13.83 19.20
CA LEU A 199 -13.10 13.56 17.76
C LEU A 199 -14.27 14.13 16.98
N ILE A 200 -13.98 14.89 15.91
CA ILE A 200 -14.99 15.44 15.01
C ILE A 200 -15.13 14.57 13.76
N ALA A 201 -16.24 13.83 13.67
CA ALA A 201 -16.63 13.01 12.52
C ALA A 201 -18.02 13.40 11.95
N ALA A 202 -18.41 14.67 12.12
CA ALA A 202 -19.74 15.20 11.78
C ALA A 202 -19.98 15.46 10.27
N GLY A 203 -19.19 14.87 9.37
CA GLY A 203 -19.39 15.00 7.92
C GLY A 203 -19.51 16.45 7.44
N ALA A 204 -20.53 16.75 6.62
CA ALA A 204 -20.69 18.08 6.04
C ALA A 204 -21.07 19.15 7.08
N TRP A 205 -21.53 18.72 8.27
CA TRP A 205 -21.86 19.57 9.40
C TRP A 205 -20.65 19.93 10.26
N SER A 206 -19.47 19.35 10.01
CA SER A 206 -18.25 19.69 10.77
C SER A 206 -17.91 21.19 10.74
N SER A 207 -18.31 21.90 9.68
CA SER A 207 -18.13 23.36 9.56
C SER A 207 -19.03 24.20 10.48
N GLN A 208 -20.06 23.60 11.07
CA GLN A 208 -20.88 24.26 12.09
C GLN A 208 -20.23 24.22 13.48
N LEU A 209 -19.31 23.27 13.70
CA LEU A 209 -18.65 23.06 14.99
C LEU A 209 -17.26 23.69 15.05
N LEU A 210 -16.54 23.68 13.92
CA LEU A 210 -15.21 24.26 13.77
C LEU A 210 -15.16 25.01 12.44
N PRO A 211 -14.29 26.03 12.28
CA PRO A 211 -14.20 26.85 11.07
C PRO A 211 -13.53 26.11 9.89
N LEU A 212 -13.85 24.83 9.68
CA LEU A 212 -13.31 23.95 8.64
C LEU A 212 -13.95 24.26 7.29
N PRO A 213 -13.20 24.26 6.18
CA PRO A 213 -13.72 24.52 4.85
C PRO A 213 -14.40 23.25 4.29
N VAL A 214 -15.40 22.73 4.99
CA VAL A 214 -16.21 21.59 4.55
C VAL A 214 -17.62 22.08 4.25
N ARG A 215 -18.13 21.72 3.07
CA ARG A 215 -19.45 22.12 2.59
C ARG A 215 -20.24 20.92 2.07
N PRO A 216 -21.59 20.98 2.11
CA PRO A 216 -22.41 19.93 1.54
C PRO A 216 -22.34 19.97 0.00
N LYS A 217 -22.15 18.80 -0.61
CA LYS A 217 -22.36 18.59 -2.05
C LYS A 217 -23.45 17.55 -2.24
N LYS A 218 -24.59 17.97 -2.79
CA LYS A 218 -25.78 17.11 -2.89
C LYS A 218 -25.59 16.07 -4.00
N GLY A 219 -26.00 14.84 -3.71
CA GLY A 219 -26.12 13.77 -4.68
C GLY A 219 -27.47 13.09 -4.58
N GLN A 220 -28.16 13.04 -5.71
CA GLN A 220 -29.38 12.27 -5.91
C GLN A 220 -29.04 10.90 -6.49
N MET A 221 -29.86 9.93 -6.14
CA MET A 221 -29.72 8.52 -6.44
C MET A 221 -31.09 7.93 -6.72
N LEU A 222 -31.12 6.84 -7.48
CA LEU A 222 -32.28 5.97 -7.57
C LEU A 222 -31.84 4.51 -7.61
N SER A 223 -32.77 3.58 -7.41
CA SER A 223 -32.53 2.17 -7.67
C SER A 223 -33.65 1.57 -8.49
N VAL A 224 -33.29 0.57 -9.28
CA VAL A 224 -34.22 -0.26 -10.05
C VAL A 224 -34.11 -1.71 -9.60
N GLN A 225 -35.17 -2.48 -9.81
CA GLN A 225 -35.20 -3.90 -9.49
C GLN A 225 -35.13 -4.72 -10.78
N VAL A 226 -34.17 -5.65 -10.83
CA VAL A 226 -34.13 -6.67 -11.88
C VAL A 226 -35.41 -7.51 -11.82
N PRO A 227 -36.14 -7.69 -12.94
CA PRO A 227 -37.33 -8.53 -13.00
C PRO A 227 -37.04 -9.98 -12.58
N LYS A 228 -37.91 -10.56 -11.75
CA LYS A 228 -37.74 -11.92 -11.24
C LYS A 228 -38.07 -12.96 -12.32
N ASN A 229 -37.03 -13.52 -12.96
CA ASN A 229 -37.13 -14.74 -13.76
C ASN A 229 -36.48 -15.89 -12.99
N ASN A 230 -37.21 -16.97 -12.72
CA ASN A 230 -36.84 -18.01 -11.74
C ASN A 230 -35.53 -18.78 -12.00
N HIS A 231 -34.81 -18.54 -13.11
CA HIS A 231 -33.63 -19.35 -13.48
C HIS A 231 -32.49 -18.56 -14.17
N GLN A 232 -32.53 -17.22 -14.18
CA GLN A 232 -31.47 -16.43 -14.84
C GLN A 232 -30.51 -15.81 -13.80
N PRO A 233 -29.19 -15.82 -14.06
CA PRO A 233 -28.23 -15.10 -13.24
C PRO A 233 -28.50 -13.59 -13.29
N LEU A 234 -28.01 -12.85 -12.29
CA LEU A 234 -28.11 -11.40 -12.31
C LEU A 234 -27.45 -10.83 -13.58
N PRO A 235 -28.10 -9.89 -14.28
CA PRO A 235 -27.62 -9.36 -15.56
C PRO A 235 -26.30 -8.58 -15.43
N LEU A 236 -26.08 -7.98 -14.26
CA LEU A 236 -24.83 -7.29 -13.91
C LEU A 236 -24.15 -8.03 -12.76
N GLY A 237 -22.98 -8.61 -13.03
CA GLY A 237 -22.11 -9.24 -12.03
C GLY A 237 -20.98 -8.35 -11.52
N LYS A 238 -20.88 -7.11 -12.03
CA LYS A 238 -19.83 -6.12 -11.78
C LYS A 238 -20.43 -4.71 -11.83
N ILE A 239 -19.75 -3.73 -11.25
CA ILE A 239 -20.19 -2.33 -11.36
C ILE A 239 -19.89 -1.85 -12.78
N ILE A 240 -20.82 -1.08 -13.35
CA ILE A 240 -20.58 -0.35 -14.60
C ILE A 240 -20.41 1.13 -14.26
N TYR A 241 -19.22 1.68 -14.52
CA TYR A 241 -18.86 3.06 -14.20
C TYR A 241 -18.78 3.89 -15.50
N GLY A 242 -19.81 4.68 -15.78
CA GLY A 242 -19.92 5.51 -16.97
C GLY A 242 -19.57 6.98 -16.72
N LYS A 243 -19.64 7.80 -17.79
CA LYS A 243 -19.43 9.25 -17.69
C LYS A 243 -20.54 9.88 -16.84
N GLU A 244 -20.17 10.35 -15.65
CA GLU A 244 -21.07 10.98 -14.68
C GLU A 244 -22.26 10.10 -14.26
N THR A 245 -22.11 8.77 -14.34
CA THR A 245 -23.08 7.82 -13.80
C THR A 245 -22.42 6.49 -13.45
N TYR A 246 -23.05 5.68 -12.61
CA TYR A 246 -22.65 4.32 -12.33
C TYR A 246 -23.86 3.45 -12.02
N LEU A 247 -23.74 2.16 -12.33
CA LEU A 247 -24.69 1.10 -12.05
C LEU A 247 -24.05 0.11 -11.09
N VAL A 248 -24.54 0.06 -9.86
CA VAL A 248 -23.98 -0.78 -8.80
C VAL A 248 -24.96 -1.89 -8.47
N PRO A 249 -24.72 -3.14 -8.94
CA PRO A 249 -25.63 -4.26 -8.68
C PRO A 249 -25.49 -4.76 -7.24
N ARG A 250 -26.62 -5.16 -6.66
CA ARG A 250 -26.72 -5.87 -5.38
C ARG A 250 -27.16 -7.30 -5.60
N ARG A 251 -26.80 -8.18 -4.65
CA ARG A 251 -27.13 -9.61 -4.69
C ARG A 251 -28.63 -9.91 -4.58
N ASP A 252 -29.42 -8.97 -4.06
CA ASP A 252 -30.89 -9.05 -4.00
C ASP A 252 -31.58 -8.60 -5.31
N GLY A 253 -30.80 -8.26 -6.35
CA GLY A 253 -31.30 -7.83 -7.64
C GLY A 253 -31.61 -6.35 -7.74
N ARG A 254 -31.37 -5.55 -6.70
CA ARG A 254 -31.37 -4.08 -6.85
C ARG A 254 -30.16 -3.63 -7.66
N ILE A 255 -30.34 -2.61 -8.50
CA ILE A 255 -29.24 -1.89 -9.16
C ILE A 255 -29.36 -0.43 -8.78
N LEU A 256 -28.35 0.07 -8.10
CA LEU A 256 -28.28 1.47 -7.70
C LEU A 256 -27.73 2.28 -8.89
N VAL A 257 -28.41 3.38 -9.18
CA VAL A 257 -28.05 4.33 -10.22
C VAL A 257 -27.68 5.63 -9.53
N GLY A 258 -26.43 6.04 -9.72
CA GLY A 258 -25.91 7.27 -9.15
C GLY A 258 -24.98 7.99 -10.11
N ALA A 259 -24.57 9.22 -9.85
CA ALA A 259 -25.26 10.15 -8.97
C ALA A 259 -25.16 11.55 -9.55
N THR A 260 -26.10 12.42 -9.18
CA THR A 260 -25.92 13.86 -9.43
C THR A 260 -24.81 14.42 -8.54
N ASN A 261 -24.29 15.59 -8.93
CA ASN A 261 -23.27 16.32 -8.21
C ASN A 261 -23.60 17.82 -8.18
N GLU A 262 -24.30 18.26 -7.13
CA GLU A 262 -24.97 19.56 -7.09
C GLU A 262 -24.41 20.48 -6.01
N ASP A 263 -24.17 21.74 -6.38
CA ASP A 263 -23.73 22.82 -5.49
C ASP A 263 -24.90 23.71 -5.08
N VAL A 264 -25.80 23.16 -4.27
CA VAL A 264 -27.09 23.79 -3.92
C VAL A 264 -27.24 24.01 -2.40
N GLY A 265 -26.12 23.97 -1.67
CA GLY A 265 -26.13 24.05 -0.20
C GLY A 265 -26.90 22.89 0.43
N TRP A 266 -27.76 23.20 1.40
CA TRP A 266 -28.54 22.23 2.18
C TRP A 266 -29.93 21.94 1.61
N GLN A 267 -30.18 22.19 0.33
CA GLN A 267 -31.50 21.95 -0.29
C GLN A 267 -31.83 20.44 -0.30
N PRO A 268 -32.87 19.98 0.42
CA PRO A 268 -33.22 18.57 0.51
C PRO A 268 -33.95 18.06 -0.74
N HIS A 269 -34.32 16.79 -0.72
CA HIS A 269 -35.18 16.08 -1.69
C HIS A 269 -34.59 15.85 -3.09
N ASN A 270 -35.17 14.90 -3.81
CA ASN A 270 -34.86 14.68 -5.22
C ASN A 270 -35.62 15.70 -6.09
N THR A 271 -35.09 15.98 -7.27
CA THR A 271 -35.72 16.83 -8.29
C THR A 271 -36.05 15.98 -9.52
N PRO A 272 -37.17 16.26 -10.21
CA PRO A 272 -37.50 15.57 -11.47
C PRO A 272 -36.36 15.66 -12.50
N ALA A 273 -35.70 16.83 -12.60
CA ALA A 273 -34.58 17.05 -13.50
C ALA A 273 -33.36 16.16 -13.14
N GLY A 274 -33.04 16.03 -11.84
CA GLY A 274 -31.95 15.17 -11.38
C GLY A 274 -32.21 13.70 -11.69
N ILE A 275 -33.41 13.20 -11.36
CA ILE A 275 -33.82 11.82 -11.65
C ILE A 275 -33.85 11.54 -13.16
N ASN A 276 -34.40 12.46 -13.96
CA ASN A 276 -34.42 12.31 -15.42
C ASN A 276 -33.00 12.25 -16.02
N SER A 277 -32.08 13.07 -15.51
CA SER A 277 -30.66 13.03 -15.92
C SER A 277 -30.01 11.69 -15.61
N LEU A 278 -30.25 11.14 -14.40
CA LEU A 278 -29.74 9.82 -14.00
C LEU A 278 -30.31 8.70 -14.88
N LEU A 279 -31.62 8.70 -15.12
CA LEU A 279 -32.25 7.72 -16.00
C LEU A 279 -31.68 7.79 -17.41
N GLY A 280 -31.56 8.97 -18.01
CA GLY A 280 -31.01 9.13 -19.36
C GLY A 280 -29.59 8.58 -19.49
N ARG A 281 -28.72 8.83 -18.50
CA ARG A 281 -27.35 8.30 -18.49
C ARG A 281 -27.31 6.79 -18.25
N ALA A 282 -28.14 6.29 -17.33
CA ALA A 282 -28.24 4.87 -17.03
C ALA A 282 -28.74 4.06 -18.24
N LEU A 283 -29.77 4.54 -18.92
CA LEU A 283 -30.33 3.92 -20.12
C LEU A 283 -29.36 3.94 -21.30
N ARG A 284 -28.59 5.02 -21.46
CA ARG A 284 -27.51 5.04 -22.45
C ARG A 284 -26.43 4.00 -22.14
N LEU A 285 -26.06 3.85 -20.87
CA LEU A 285 -25.01 2.93 -20.44
C LEU A 285 -25.46 1.46 -20.53
N TYR A 286 -26.70 1.17 -20.11
CA TYR A 286 -27.27 -0.17 -20.08
C TYR A 286 -28.78 -0.12 -20.42
N PRO A 287 -29.15 -0.17 -21.72
CA PRO A 287 -30.53 0.03 -22.19
C PRO A 287 -31.58 -0.93 -21.61
N GLN A 288 -31.16 -2.11 -21.14
CA GLN A 288 -32.08 -3.10 -20.55
C GLN A 288 -32.85 -2.58 -19.33
N LEU A 289 -32.39 -1.48 -18.69
CA LEU A 289 -33.06 -0.85 -17.56
C LEU A 289 -34.42 -0.23 -17.90
N GLN A 290 -34.73 0.01 -19.17
CA GLN A 290 -35.89 0.83 -19.59
C GLN A 290 -37.23 0.35 -19.03
N ASP A 291 -37.39 -0.97 -18.85
CA ASP A 291 -38.64 -1.59 -18.40
C ASP A 291 -38.57 -2.06 -16.94
N TRP A 292 -37.50 -1.72 -16.22
CA TRP A 292 -37.28 -2.18 -14.85
C TRP A 292 -37.92 -1.24 -13.84
N GLN A 293 -38.52 -1.82 -12.80
CA GLN A 293 -39.24 -1.05 -11.80
C GLN A 293 -38.28 -0.20 -10.96
N ILE A 294 -38.50 1.12 -10.94
CA ILE A 294 -37.85 2.02 -9.98
C ILE A 294 -38.38 1.69 -8.57
N GLN A 295 -37.48 1.39 -7.63
CA GLN A 295 -37.83 1.03 -6.26
C GLN A 295 -37.82 2.22 -5.32
N GLU A 296 -36.75 3.01 -5.35
CA GLU A 296 -36.56 4.14 -4.45
C GLU A 296 -35.74 5.23 -5.14
N CYS A 297 -36.01 6.49 -4.78
CA CYS A 297 -35.17 7.64 -5.09
C CYS A 297 -34.78 8.29 -3.76
N TRP A 298 -33.50 8.58 -3.57
CA TRP A 298 -33.00 9.19 -2.34
C TRP A 298 -31.85 10.14 -2.63
N TRP A 299 -31.43 10.88 -1.62
CA TRP A 299 -30.39 11.90 -1.76
C TRP A 299 -29.53 11.96 -0.49
N GLY A 300 -28.37 12.61 -0.58
CA GLY A 300 -27.52 12.89 0.57
C GLY A 300 -26.49 13.99 0.31
N PHE A 301 -25.87 14.48 1.39
CA PHE A 301 -24.86 15.52 1.33
C PHE A 301 -23.46 14.96 1.56
N ARG A 302 -22.63 15.00 0.51
CA ARG A 302 -21.22 14.61 0.62
C ARG A 302 -20.45 15.72 1.33
N PRO A 303 -19.56 15.40 2.28
CA PRO A 303 -18.69 16.37 2.92
C PRO A 303 -17.53 16.73 1.98
N THR A 304 -17.59 17.88 1.31
CA THR A 304 -16.60 18.28 0.31
C THR A 304 -15.71 19.40 0.83
N THR A 305 -14.41 19.26 0.61
CA THR A 305 -13.38 20.29 0.83
C THR A 305 -12.99 20.98 -0.49
N PRO A 306 -12.34 22.16 -0.49
CA PRO A 306 -11.91 22.86 -1.70
C PRO A 306 -10.98 22.07 -2.62
N ASP A 307 -10.16 21.17 -2.06
CA ASP A 307 -9.22 20.33 -2.80
C ASP A 307 -9.72 18.89 -2.99
N GLU A 308 -10.96 18.61 -2.56
CA GLU A 308 -11.60 17.29 -2.57
C GLU A 308 -10.86 16.20 -1.74
N LEU A 309 -9.86 16.58 -0.95
CA LEU A 309 -9.16 15.69 -0.03
C LEU A 309 -9.82 15.71 1.36
N PRO A 310 -9.83 14.58 2.10
CA PRO A 310 -10.37 14.57 3.46
C PRO A 310 -9.55 15.43 4.42
N ILE A 311 -10.15 15.74 5.57
CA ILE A 311 -9.48 16.31 6.73
C ILE A 311 -9.37 15.20 7.78
N ILE A 312 -8.16 14.69 7.99
CA ILE A 312 -7.85 13.57 8.88
C ILE A 312 -6.62 13.92 9.70
N GLY A 313 -6.71 13.82 11.03
CA GLY A 313 -5.56 13.97 11.93
C GLY A 313 -5.87 14.83 13.15
N THR A 314 -4.84 15.48 13.70
CA THR A 314 -4.97 16.37 14.85
C THR A 314 -5.77 17.63 14.50
N GLY A 315 -6.51 18.14 15.49
CA GLY A 315 -7.29 19.36 15.40
C GLY A 315 -6.59 20.57 16.05
N PRO A 316 -7.30 21.70 16.22
CA PRO A 316 -6.75 22.91 16.84
C PRO A 316 -6.45 22.79 18.34
N CYS A 317 -7.02 21.81 19.03
CA CYS A 317 -6.70 21.49 20.43
C CYS A 317 -5.83 20.23 20.51
N HIS A 318 -4.99 20.15 21.54
CA HIS A 318 -4.06 19.02 21.75
C HIS A 318 -4.78 17.67 21.88
N ASN A 319 -5.95 17.64 22.51
CA ASN A 319 -6.78 16.46 22.72
C ASN A 319 -7.99 16.41 21.78
N LEU A 320 -7.86 16.98 20.57
CA LEU A 320 -8.92 17.00 19.57
C LEU A 320 -8.40 16.45 18.24
N THR A 321 -9.16 15.55 17.64
CA THR A 321 -8.89 14.98 16.31
C THR A 321 -10.06 15.22 15.36
N ILE A 322 -9.78 15.22 14.06
CA ILE A 322 -10.76 15.53 13.01
C ILE A 322 -10.73 14.41 11.97
N ALA A 323 -11.90 13.97 11.53
CA ALA A 323 -12.12 12.93 10.52
C ALA A 323 -13.34 13.29 9.66
N THR A 324 -13.18 14.17 8.68
CA THR A 324 -14.28 14.64 7.83
C THR A 324 -13.82 14.91 6.39
N GLY A 325 -14.70 15.40 5.52
CA GLY A 325 -14.31 15.84 4.18
C GLY A 325 -14.04 14.72 3.17
N HIS A 326 -14.40 13.47 3.47
CA HIS A 326 -14.13 12.31 2.59
C HIS A 326 -14.89 12.33 1.25
N TYR A 327 -15.70 13.35 0.98
CA TYR A 327 -16.43 13.57 -0.26
C TYR A 327 -17.15 12.31 -0.80
N ARG A 328 -16.60 11.68 -1.85
CA ARG A 328 -17.15 10.48 -2.50
C ARG A 328 -16.58 9.16 -1.95
N ASN A 329 -15.50 9.24 -1.18
CA ASN A 329 -14.69 8.10 -0.77
C ASN A 329 -14.85 7.75 0.72
N GLY A 330 -15.86 8.30 1.40
CA GLY A 330 -16.07 8.05 2.84
C GLY A 330 -16.34 6.59 3.20
N ILE A 331 -17.05 5.83 2.33
CA ILE A 331 -17.17 4.39 2.51
C ILE A 331 -15.78 3.76 2.37
N LEU A 332 -15.18 3.88 1.19
CA LEU A 332 -13.85 3.34 0.88
C LEU A 332 -12.78 3.66 1.94
N LEU A 333 -12.78 4.84 2.52
CA LEU A 333 -11.76 5.28 3.49
C LEU A 333 -12.08 4.95 4.95
N ALA A 334 -13.25 4.39 5.27
CA ALA A 334 -13.65 4.09 6.64
C ALA A 334 -12.63 3.22 7.42
N PRO A 335 -12.19 2.04 6.92
CA PRO A 335 -11.28 1.19 7.71
C PRO A 335 -9.92 1.83 7.93
N ILE A 336 -9.32 2.46 6.90
CA ILE A 336 -8.02 3.10 7.08
C ILE A 336 -8.10 4.32 7.99
N THR A 337 -9.17 5.12 7.90
CA THR A 337 -9.36 6.29 8.76
C THR A 337 -9.48 5.86 10.22
N ALA A 338 -10.22 4.78 10.50
CA ALA A 338 -10.36 4.20 11.82
C ALA A 338 -9.01 3.76 12.41
N MET A 339 -8.28 2.93 11.67
CA MET A 339 -6.97 2.41 12.08
C MET A 339 -5.97 3.55 12.37
N LEU A 340 -5.84 4.50 11.44
CA LEU A 340 -4.86 5.59 11.56
C LEU A 340 -5.18 6.56 12.70
N LEU A 341 -6.46 6.86 12.95
CA LEU A 341 -6.83 7.73 14.05
C LEU A 341 -6.78 7.02 15.40
N ALA A 342 -7.07 5.73 15.46
CA ALA A 342 -6.85 4.97 16.68
C ALA A 342 -5.34 4.91 17.05
N ASP A 343 -4.46 4.70 16.06
CA ASP A 343 -3.00 4.77 16.25
C ASP A 343 -2.53 6.14 16.78
N LEU A 344 -3.11 7.21 16.21
CA LEU A 344 -2.80 8.59 16.62
C LEU A 344 -3.28 8.89 18.06
N ILE A 345 -4.45 8.40 18.45
CA ILE A 345 -5.07 8.67 19.76
C ILE A 345 -4.40 7.87 20.88
N GLU A 346 -4.15 6.57 20.66
CA GLU A 346 -3.64 5.68 21.71
C GLU A 346 -2.12 5.77 21.89
N GLY A 347 -1.37 5.84 20.78
CA GLY A 347 0.09 5.65 20.80
C GLY A 347 0.91 6.87 20.40
N GLN A 348 0.27 8.00 20.07
CA GLN A 348 0.90 9.13 19.37
C GLN A 348 1.72 8.69 18.14
N LYS A 349 1.34 7.56 17.52
CA LYS A 349 2.02 7.02 16.34
C LYS A 349 1.56 7.83 15.14
N HIS A 350 2.41 8.73 14.67
CA HIS A 350 2.12 9.59 13.54
C HIS A 350 2.35 8.85 12.22
N GLU A 351 1.30 8.65 11.44
CA GLU A 351 1.38 8.16 10.06
C GLU A 351 1.66 9.35 9.11
N PRO A 352 2.81 9.38 8.39
CA PRO A 352 3.16 10.47 7.50
C PRO A 352 2.12 10.77 6.42
N LEU A 353 1.36 9.77 5.99
CA LEU A 353 0.28 9.95 5.02
C LEU A 353 -0.80 10.93 5.50
N LEU A 354 -1.01 11.08 6.82
CA LEU A 354 -1.97 12.03 7.40
C LEU A 354 -1.58 13.50 7.20
N ASP A 355 -0.30 13.81 6.94
CA ASP A 355 0.14 15.20 6.75
C ASP A 355 -0.47 15.86 5.49
N HIS A 356 -0.82 15.05 4.49
CA HIS A 356 -1.55 15.50 3.30
C HIS A 356 -3.02 15.86 3.60
N PHE A 357 -3.54 15.45 4.75
CA PHE A 357 -4.96 15.56 5.12
C PHE A 357 -5.18 16.46 6.34
N ARG A 358 -4.17 17.23 6.77
CA ARG A 358 -4.32 18.14 7.92
C ARG A 358 -5.35 19.23 7.68
N TYR A 359 -6.05 19.64 8.73
CA TYR A 359 -7.05 20.71 8.63
C TYR A 359 -6.43 22.07 8.27
N ASP A 360 -5.17 22.30 8.68
CA ASP A 360 -4.50 23.59 8.58
C ASP A 360 -4.00 23.94 7.17
N ARG A 361 -4.00 22.97 6.24
CA ARG A 361 -3.55 23.15 4.85
C ARG A 361 -4.34 24.23 4.08
N PHE A 362 -5.54 24.58 4.53
CA PHE A 362 -6.39 25.58 3.89
C PHE A 362 -6.17 27.02 4.35
N TYR A 363 -5.51 27.23 5.48
CA TYR A 363 -5.30 28.56 6.04
C TYR A 363 -3.96 29.19 5.60
N ASN A 364 -3.17 28.45 4.80
CA ASN A 364 -1.96 28.94 4.15
C ASN A 364 -2.21 29.23 2.66
N LYS A 365 -2.76 30.41 2.34
CA LYS A 365 -2.66 31.02 1.00
C LYS A 365 -2.55 32.55 1.08
N SER A 366 -1.35 33.07 0.90
CA SER A 366 -1.12 34.37 0.28
C SER A 366 -0.18 34.18 -0.92
N THR A 367 -0.76 34.19 -2.11
CA THR A 367 -0.05 34.26 -3.40
C THR A 367 0.48 35.68 -3.60
N PRO A 368 1.70 35.92 -4.10
CA PRO A 368 2.00 37.17 -4.77
C PRO A 368 1.91 36.97 -6.28
N THR A 369 0.86 37.55 -6.86
CA THR A 369 0.86 38.01 -8.24
C THR A 369 1.99 39.01 -8.46
N ASN A 370 2.75 38.81 -9.54
CA ASN A 370 3.68 39.76 -10.13
C ASN A 370 3.13 41.19 -10.15
N LYS A 371 3.74 42.09 -9.38
CA LYS A 371 4.01 43.46 -9.83
C LYS A 371 5.41 43.85 -9.36
N SER A 372 6.24 44.12 -10.36
CA SER A 372 7.55 44.71 -10.28
C SER A 372 7.55 45.99 -9.46
N VAL A 373 8.41 46.04 -8.43
CA VAL A 373 8.94 47.28 -7.88
C VAL A 373 10.44 47.07 -7.71
N MET A 374 11.22 47.78 -8.52
CA MET A 374 12.67 47.88 -8.34
C MET A 374 12.94 48.60 -7.02
N ILE A 375 13.73 47.98 -6.14
CA ILE A 375 14.50 48.71 -5.12
C ILE A 375 15.92 48.14 -5.14
N THR A 376 16.84 48.97 -5.58
CA THR A 376 18.30 48.75 -5.57
C THR A 376 18.87 49.01 -4.18
N ALA A 377 19.62 48.06 -3.61
CA ALA A 377 20.66 48.34 -2.61
C ALA A 377 21.73 47.23 -2.65
N PRO A 378 23.03 47.56 -2.49
CA PRO A 378 24.12 46.62 -2.73
C PRO A 378 24.39 45.72 -1.52
N ILE A 379 24.64 44.44 -1.76
CA ILE A 379 25.15 43.50 -0.74
C ILE A 379 26.54 43.05 -1.18
N THR A 380 27.54 43.37 -0.35
CA THR A 380 28.92 42.90 -0.44
C THR A 380 29.02 41.41 -0.07
N PRO A 381 29.89 40.62 -0.71
CA PRO A 381 30.02 39.19 -0.42
C PRO A 381 30.93 38.94 0.78
N VAL A 382 30.51 38.04 1.67
CA VAL A 382 31.38 37.44 2.70
C VAL A 382 31.71 36.00 2.28
N ALA A 383 32.99 35.66 2.31
CA ALA A 383 33.55 34.37 1.91
C ALA A 383 33.25 33.24 2.94
N PRO A 384 33.19 31.97 2.52
CA PRO A 384 32.90 30.86 3.42
C PRO A 384 34.14 30.40 4.19
N GLN A 385 33.97 30.15 5.49
CA GLN A 385 34.95 29.45 6.31
C GLN A 385 34.63 27.95 6.36
N ASN A 386 35.66 27.15 6.07
CA ASN A 386 35.69 25.70 6.26
C ASN A 386 35.53 25.32 7.73
N SER A 387 34.71 24.30 8.01
CA SER A 387 34.95 23.41 9.14
C SER A 387 34.65 21.97 8.74
N SER A 388 35.73 21.21 8.65
CA SER A 388 35.76 19.77 8.43
C SER A 388 35.43 19.03 9.72
N ILE A 389 34.31 18.32 9.74
CA ILE A 389 34.06 17.22 10.67
C ILE A 389 33.87 15.96 9.81
N ILE A 390 34.98 15.30 9.46
CA ILE A 390 34.93 13.93 8.95
C ILE A 390 35.15 13.04 10.17
N THR A 391 34.05 12.62 10.80
CA THR A 391 34.06 11.53 11.76
C THR A 391 34.48 10.26 11.02
N LYS A 392 35.50 9.55 11.54
CA LYS A 392 35.98 8.26 11.03
C LYS A 392 34.79 7.31 10.81
N VAL A 393 34.51 6.99 9.55
CA VAL A 393 33.56 5.93 9.18
C VAL A 393 34.16 4.60 9.67
N SER A 394 33.42 3.94 10.55
CA SER A 394 33.70 2.56 11.00
C SER A 394 33.89 1.63 9.80
N THR A 395 34.81 0.67 9.88
CA THR A 395 35.01 -0.38 8.87
C THR A 395 33.81 -1.34 8.88
N ASP A 396 32.69 -0.94 8.27
CA ASP A 396 31.46 -1.72 8.15
C ASP A 396 31.59 -2.79 7.03
N GLN A 397 32.37 -3.83 7.31
CA GLN A 397 32.55 -4.96 6.39
C GLN A 397 31.51 -6.07 6.62
N LEU A 398 31.17 -6.81 5.56
CA LEU A 398 30.27 -7.97 5.64
C LEU A 398 31.05 -9.20 6.10
N THR A 399 30.62 -9.86 7.17
CA THR A 399 31.22 -11.13 7.60
C THR A 399 30.20 -12.26 7.54
N ILE A 400 30.51 -13.33 6.80
CA ILE A 400 29.70 -14.54 6.71
C ILE A 400 30.61 -15.73 7.03
N ALA A 401 30.19 -16.58 7.97
CA ALA A 401 30.95 -17.77 8.41
C ALA A 401 32.43 -17.47 8.72
N GLY A 402 32.71 -16.33 9.37
CA GLY A 402 34.07 -15.91 9.76
C GLY A 402 34.93 -15.33 8.64
N ARG A 403 34.43 -15.25 7.40
CA ARG A 403 35.11 -14.60 6.27
C ARG A 403 34.53 -13.22 6.02
N THR A 404 35.42 -12.25 5.82
CA THR A 404 35.05 -10.85 5.62
C THR A 404 35.14 -10.45 4.15
N PHE A 405 34.18 -9.65 3.71
CA PHE A 405 34.00 -9.15 2.35
C PHE A 405 33.84 -7.63 2.38
N ASN A 406 34.42 -6.96 1.38
CA ASN A 406 34.26 -5.53 1.13
C ASN A 406 32.95 -5.23 0.37
N SER A 407 32.52 -6.16 -0.47
CA SER A 407 31.29 -6.04 -1.24
C SER A 407 30.11 -6.72 -0.56
N ARG A 408 28.98 -6.02 -0.54
CA ARG A 408 27.68 -6.52 -0.06
C ARG A 408 26.78 -7.00 -1.21
N LEU A 409 27.26 -6.91 -2.45
CA LEU A 409 26.56 -7.43 -3.62
C LEU A 409 27.14 -8.79 -4.00
N MET A 410 26.26 -9.79 -4.07
CA MET A 410 26.53 -11.11 -4.62
C MET A 410 25.87 -11.22 -5.99
N THR A 411 26.56 -11.83 -6.94
CA THR A 411 26.07 -12.02 -8.32
C THR A 411 26.13 -13.49 -8.72
N GLY A 412 25.65 -13.85 -9.91
CA GLY A 412 25.72 -15.21 -10.42
C GLY A 412 26.32 -15.28 -11.81
N THR A 413 26.47 -16.51 -12.32
CA THR A 413 27.08 -16.78 -13.63
C THR A 413 26.07 -17.19 -14.71
N GLY A 414 24.77 -17.28 -14.36
CA GLY A 414 23.73 -17.74 -15.27
C GLY A 414 23.07 -16.63 -16.09
N LYS A 415 22.61 -16.99 -17.30
CA LYS A 415 21.74 -16.19 -18.20
C LYS A 415 22.41 -15.04 -18.96
N TYR A 416 23.73 -14.90 -18.90
CA TYR A 416 24.46 -13.96 -19.76
C TYR A 416 24.50 -14.44 -21.21
N SER A 417 24.53 -13.51 -22.16
CA SER A 417 24.65 -13.81 -23.59
C SER A 417 26.05 -14.24 -24.02
N SER A 418 27.10 -13.89 -23.27
CA SER A 418 28.48 -14.36 -23.48
C SER A 418 29.27 -14.41 -22.16
N LEU A 419 30.34 -15.22 -22.13
CA LEU A 419 31.27 -15.31 -20.99
C LEU A 419 32.00 -13.98 -20.73
N GLU A 420 32.37 -13.26 -21.79
CA GLU A 420 33.04 -11.96 -21.67
C GLU A 420 32.14 -10.92 -20.97
N LEU A 421 30.85 -10.86 -21.36
CA LEU A 421 29.90 -9.96 -20.72
C LEU A 421 29.65 -10.33 -19.25
N MET A 422 29.63 -11.62 -18.93
CA MET A 422 29.54 -12.09 -17.54
C MET A 422 30.74 -11.59 -16.72
N GLN A 423 31.97 -11.79 -17.21
CA GLN A 423 33.20 -11.34 -16.56
C GLN A 423 33.20 -9.83 -16.33
N GLN A 424 32.92 -9.06 -17.38
CA GLN A 424 32.88 -7.60 -17.31
C GLN A 424 31.80 -7.11 -16.35
N SER A 425 30.64 -7.77 -16.29
CA SER A 425 29.55 -7.40 -15.39
C SER A 425 29.88 -7.69 -13.93
N ILE A 426 30.45 -8.86 -13.65
CA ILE A 426 30.92 -9.23 -12.29
C ILE A 426 31.97 -8.23 -11.83
N ALA A 427 32.98 -7.96 -12.66
CA ALA A 427 34.04 -6.99 -12.33
C ALA A 427 33.48 -5.58 -12.11
N ALA A 428 32.58 -5.11 -13.00
CA ALA A 428 31.98 -3.79 -12.89
C ALA A 428 31.07 -3.64 -11.66
N SER A 429 30.45 -4.73 -11.19
CA SER A 429 29.60 -4.74 -10.00
C SER A 429 30.39 -4.66 -8.68
N GLY A 430 31.68 -4.98 -8.70
CA GLY A 430 32.49 -5.11 -7.50
C GLY A 430 32.10 -6.30 -6.61
N SER A 431 31.31 -7.25 -7.11
CA SER A 431 30.89 -8.46 -6.39
C SER A 431 32.08 -9.34 -6.06
N GLU A 432 32.25 -9.70 -4.78
CA GLU A 432 33.30 -10.61 -4.33
C GLU A 432 32.79 -12.05 -4.14
N ILE A 433 31.48 -12.24 -3.98
CA ILE A 433 30.85 -13.56 -3.90
C ILE A 433 30.07 -13.82 -5.18
N VAL A 434 30.37 -14.94 -5.85
CA VAL A 434 29.73 -15.30 -7.13
C VAL A 434 29.10 -16.69 -7.02
N THR A 435 27.80 -16.77 -7.28
CA THR A 435 27.07 -18.03 -7.22
C THR A 435 27.16 -18.84 -8.51
N VAL A 436 27.40 -20.14 -8.37
CA VAL A 436 27.60 -21.09 -9.49
C VAL A 436 26.68 -22.28 -9.33
N ALA A 437 25.94 -22.59 -10.42
CA ALA A 437 25.06 -23.75 -10.47
C ALA A 437 25.87 -25.04 -10.72
N VAL A 438 26.01 -25.85 -9.68
CA VAL A 438 26.87 -27.05 -9.68
C VAL A 438 26.45 -28.07 -10.75
N ARG A 439 25.15 -28.26 -10.98
CA ARG A 439 24.63 -29.21 -11.99
C ARG A 439 25.11 -28.91 -13.42
N ARG A 440 25.33 -27.63 -13.76
CA ARG A 440 25.70 -27.23 -15.14
C ARG A 440 27.16 -27.52 -15.48
N VAL A 441 28.02 -27.60 -14.47
CA VAL A 441 29.45 -27.91 -14.62
C VAL A 441 29.66 -29.39 -14.94
N GLN A 442 28.81 -30.28 -14.43
CA GLN A 442 28.89 -31.72 -14.72
C GLN A 442 28.44 -32.10 -16.13
N THR A 443 27.47 -31.38 -16.71
CA THR A 443 26.79 -31.80 -17.94
C THR A 443 27.49 -31.36 -19.25
N LYS A 444 28.66 -30.71 -19.20
CA LYS A 444 29.32 -30.07 -20.37
C LYS A 444 28.32 -29.32 -21.26
N ALA A 445 27.37 -28.62 -20.64
CA ALA A 445 26.35 -27.87 -21.38
C ALA A 445 27.02 -26.72 -22.15
N PRO A 446 26.56 -26.37 -23.38
CA PRO A 446 27.12 -25.27 -24.15
C PRO A 446 27.18 -23.98 -23.32
N GLY A 447 28.35 -23.32 -23.28
CA GLY A 447 28.60 -22.09 -22.52
C GLY A 447 29.28 -22.25 -21.14
N HIS A 448 29.63 -23.48 -20.73
CA HIS A 448 30.32 -23.74 -19.44
C HIS A 448 31.74 -24.31 -19.58
N GLU A 449 32.19 -24.62 -20.80
CA GLU A 449 33.62 -24.85 -21.06
C GLU A 449 34.35 -23.53 -20.76
N GLY A 450 35.17 -23.51 -19.71
CA GLY A 450 35.98 -22.36 -19.33
C GLY A 450 35.48 -21.56 -18.12
N LEU A 451 34.44 -21.94 -17.38
CA LEU A 451 33.98 -21.15 -16.21
C LEU A 451 35.02 -21.12 -15.06
N SER A 452 35.79 -22.21 -14.92
CA SER A 452 36.96 -22.28 -14.03
C SER A 452 38.12 -21.38 -14.47
N GLU A 453 38.27 -21.14 -15.77
CA GLU A 453 39.34 -20.32 -16.37
C GLU A 453 38.90 -18.86 -16.59
N ALA A 454 37.59 -18.62 -16.66
CA ALA A 454 36.99 -17.33 -16.98
C ALA A 454 36.98 -16.38 -15.79
N LEU A 455 37.04 -16.87 -14.55
CA LEU A 455 36.98 -16.04 -13.36
C LEU A 455 38.22 -16.23 -12.51
N ASP A 456 38.73 -15.14 -11.96
CA ASP A 456 39.85 -15.17 -11.04
C ASP A 456 39.36 -15.57 -9.63
N TRP A 457 39.31 -16.89 -9.40
CA TRP A 457 38.88 -17.49 -8.12
C TRP A 457 39.84 -17.24 -6.96
N THR A 458 40.99 -16.60 -7.20
CA THR A 458 41.87 -16.10 -6.14
C THR A 458 41.35 -14.80 -5.53
N LYS A 459 40.55 -14.04 -6.30
CA LYS A 459 39.90 -12.78 -5.87
C LYS A 459 38.42 -12.96 -5.53
N LEU A 460 37.74 -13.89 -6.20
CA LEU A 460 36.32 -14.16 -6.00
C LEU A 460 36.11 -15.36 -5.07
N TRP A 461 35.07 -15.29 -4.25
CA TRP A 461 34.62 -16.39 -3.41
C TRP A 461 33.47 -17.13 -4.09
N MET A 462 33.61 -18.44 -4.26
CA MET A 462 32.57 -19.24 -4.91
C MET A 462 31.42 -19.50 -3.93
N LEU A 463 30.19 -19.29 -4.38
CA LEU A 463 28.98 -19.71 -3.66
C LEU A 463 28.26 -20.81 -4.46
N PRO A 464 28.62 -22.10 -4.29
CA PRO A 464 27.92 -23.18 -4.96
C PRO A 464 26.44 -23.17 -4.58
N ASN A 465 25.57 -23.31 -5.57
CA ASN A 465 24.12 -23.39 -5.35
C ASN A 465 23.53 -24.72 -5.79
N THR A 466 22.41 -25.08 -5.16
CA THR A 466 21.65 -26.30 -5.46
C THR A 466 20.51 -26.04 -6.45
N ALA A 467 20.61 -25.00 -7.29
CA ALA A 467 19.58 -24.64 -8.24
C ALA A 467 19.13 -25.83 -9.11
N GLY A 468 17.80 -25.99 -9.22
CA GLY A 468 17.16 -27.08 -9.95
C GLY A 468 16.96 -28.37 -9.15
N CYS A 469 17.40 -28.44 -7.89
CA CYS A 469 17.06 -29.54 -6.99
C CYS A 469 15.61 -29.42 -6.51
N LYS A 470 14.86 -30.52 -6.60
CA LYS A 470 13.44 -30.57 -6.21
C LYS A 470 13.20 -31.19 -4.84
N THR A 471 14.15 -31.97 -4.35
CA THR A 471 14.05 -32.65 -3.05
C THR A 471 15.27 -32.34 -2.17
N THR A 472 15.11 -32.59 -0.88
CA THR A 472 16.16 -32.48 0.13
C THR A 472 17.39 -33.31 -0.22
N GLU A 473 17.21 -34.57 -0.63
CA GLU A 473 18.31 -35.48 -0.96
C GLU A 473 19.09 -35.00 -2.18
N GLU A 474 18.40 -34.48 -3.19
CA GLU A 474 19.04 -33.89 -4.36
C GLU A 474 19.89 -32.67 -3.95
N ALA A 475 19.33 -31.78 -3.15
CA ALA A 475 20.03 -30.57 -2.71
C ALA A 475 21.26 -30.91 -1.87
N VAL A 476 21.16 -31.83 -0.91
CA VAL A 476 22.30 -32.30 -0.10
C VAL A 476 23.39 -32.92 -0.97
N ARG A 477 23.02 -33.77 -1.95
CA ARG A 477 23.98 -34.38 -2.86
C ARG A 477 24.72 -33.34 -3.70
N VAL A 478 23.99 -32.34 -4.22
CA VAL A 478 24.56 -31.27 -5.04
C VAL A 478 25.42 -30.31 -4.19
N ALA A 479 25.05 -30.04 -2.95
CA ALA A 479 25.85 -29.25 -2.01
C ALA A 479 27.23 -29.87 -1.76
N ARG A 480 27.28 -31.19 -1.50
CA ARG A 480 28.53 -31.95 -1.34
C ARG A 480 29.44 -31.84 -2.56
N LEU A 481 28.87 -31.98 -3.74
CA LEU A 481 29.61 -31.79 -4.99
C LEU A 481 30.10 -30.34 -5.16
N GLY A 482 29.28 -29.35 -4.78
CA GLY A 482 29.66 -27.94 -4.81
C GLY A 482 30.87 -27.64 -3.94
N ARG A 483 30.97 -28.25 -2.75
CA ARG A 483 32.15 -28.17 -1.88
C ARG A 483 33.39 -28.75 -2.54
N GLU A 484 33.30 -29.93 -3.15
CA GLU A 484 34.44 -30.53 -3.87
C GLU A 484 34.87 -29.69 -5.08
N MET A 485 33.91 -29.06 -5.77
CA MET A 485 34.23 -28.11 -6.85
C MET A 485 34.97 -26.87 -6.33
N ALA A 486 34.60 -26.33 -5.17
CA ALA A 486 35.30 -25.19 -4.58
C ALA A 486 36.77 -25.52 -4.25
N LYS A 487 37.02 -26.73 -3.73
CA LYS A 487 38.38 -27.24 -3.47
C LYS A 487 39.21 -27.32 -4.75
N LEU A 488 38.64 -27.85 -5.84
CA LEU A 488 39.31 -27.91 -7.14
C LEU A 488 39.69 -26.53 -7.71
N LEU A 489 38.99 -25.47 -7.29
CA LEU A 489 39.31 -24.07 -7.64
C LEU A 489 40.27 -23.40 -6.62
N GLY A 490 40.87 -24.17 -5.73
CA GLY A 490 41.85 -23.70 -4.74
C GLY A 490 41.23 -23.10 -3.47
N GLN A 491 39.93 -23.29 -3.24
CA GLN A 491 39.23 -22.80 -2.05
C GLN A 491 38.96 -23.96 -1.07
N GLU A 492 40.03 -24.54 -0.52
CA GLU A 492 39.99 -25.75 0.33
C GLU A 492 39.06 -25.63 1.55
N ASP A 493 39.01 -24.44 2.16
CA ASP A 493 38.20 -24.16 3.35
C ASP A 493 36.79 -23.64 3.00
N ASN A 494 36.41 -23.62 1.72
CA ASN A 494 35.11 -23.10 1.31
C ASN A 494 33.98 -24.12 1.53
N ASN A 495 33.25 -23.90 2.61
CA ASN A 495 32.08 -24.70 2.99
C ASN A 495 30.74 -24.02 2.66
N PHE A 496 30.74 -22.94 1.87
CA PHE A 496 29.52 -22.19 1.58
C PHE A 496 28.59 -22.99 0.67
N VAL A 497 27.29 -22.92 0.93
CA VAL A 497 26.27 -23.43 0.01
C VAL A 497 25.05 -22.52 0.03
N LYS A 498 24.67 -22.04 -1.15
CA LYS A 498 23.36 -21.44 -1.35
C LYS A 498 22.34 -22.58 -1.51
N LEU A 499 21.58 -22.82 -0.46
CA LEU A 499 20.65 -23.93 -0.39
C LEU A 499 19.29 -23.52 -0.97
N GLU A 500 18.91 -24.20 -2.03
CA GLU A 500 17.66 -24.02 -2.79
C GLU A 500 16.99 -25.39 -2.98
N VAL A 501 15.78 -25.56 -2.45
CA VAL A 501 14.90 -26.71 -2.71
C VAL A 501 13.63 -26.18 -3.36
N ILE A 502 13.48 -26.40 -4.67
CA ILE A 502 12.42 -25.77 -5.48
C ILE A 502 11.71 -26.88 -6.27
N PRO A 503 10.64 -27.49 -5.72
CA PRO A 503 9.89 -28.54 -6.41
C PRO A 503 9.02 -27.96 -7.55
N ASP A 504 8.55 -26.73 -7.40
CA ASP A 504 7.68 -26.06 -8.37
C ASP A 504 8.50 -25.42 -9.50
N ALA A 505 8.23 -25.84 -10.73
CA ALA A 505 8.96 -25.38 -11.91
C ALA A 505 8.39 -24.09 -12.54
N LYS A 506 7.21 -23.63 -12.11
CA LYS A 506 6.46 -22.54 -12.75
C LYS A 506 6.69 -21.20 -12.07
N TYR A 507 6.47 -21.18 -10.76
CA TYR A 507 6.58 -20.03 -9.87
C TYR A 507 7.93 -19.98 -9.16
N LEU A 508 8.68 -21.08 -9.14
CA LEU A 508 10.05 -21.15 -8.60
C LEU A 508 10.13 -20.72 -7.13
N LEU A 509 9.10 -21.06 -6.34
CA LEU A 509 9.08 -20.78 -4.91
C LEU A 509 9.83 -21.86 -4.12
N PRO A 510 10.63 -21.49 -3.10
CA PRO A 510 11.33 -22.45 -2.28
C PRO A 510 10.36 -23.21 -1.38
N ASP A 511 10.59 -24.52 -1.24
CA ASP A 511 9.88 -25.36 -0.28
C ASP A 511 10.45 -25.13 1.13
N PRO A 512 9.65 -24.58 2.07
CA PRO A 512 10.13 -24.28 3.41
C PRO A 512 10.53 -25.55 4.20
N ILE A 513 9.83 -26.67 4.00
CA ILE A 513 10.06 -27.90 4.78
C ILE A 513 11.31 -28.60 4.26
N GLY A 514 11.39 -28.83 2.94
CA GLY A 514 12.55 -29.45 2.33
C GLY A 514 13.84 -28.66 2.55
N THR A 515 13.75 -27.32 2.53
CA THR A 515 14.89 -26.43 2.81
C THR A 515 15.37 -26.56 4.26
N LEU A 516 14.46 -26.58 5.24
CA LEU A 516 14.83 -26.77 6.65
C LEU A 516 15.49 -28.13 6.89
N GLN A 517 14.92 -29.20 6.34
CA GLN A 517 15.48 -30.56 6.46
C GLN A 517 16.88 -30.67 5.84
N ALA A 518 17.08 -30.08 4.66
CA ALA A 518 18.39 -30.06 4.01
C ALA A 518 19.41 -29.24 4.82
N ALA A 519 18.98 -28.10 5.37
CA ALA A 519 19.83 -27.25 6.21
C ALA A 519 20.30 -27.99 7.47
N GLU A 520 19.41 -28.69 8.18
CA GLU A 520 19.75 -29.48 9.37
C GLU A 520 20.83 -30.53 9.08
N GLN A 521 20.76 -31.18 7.93
CA GLN A 521 21.75 -32.16 7.51
C GLN A 521 23.08 -31.49 7.14
N LEU A 522 23.05 -30.44 6.33
CA LEU A 522 24.25 -29.78 5.82
C LEU A 522 25.02 -29.05 6.94
N VAL A 523 24.33 -28.39 7.88
CA VAL A 523 24.99 -27.77 9.03
C VAL A 523 25.73 -28.81 9.88
N LYS A 524 25.12 -29.99 10.11
CA LYS A 524 25.80 -31.11 10.81
C LYS A 524 27.03 -31.63 10.05
N GLU A 525 27.04 -31.50 8.73
CA GLU A 525 28.17 -31.87 7.86
C GLU A 525 29.23 -30.77 7.71
N GLY A 526 29.11 -29.68 8.49
CA GLY A 526 30.06 -28.57 8.54
C GLY A 526 29.89 -27.54 7.42
N PHE A 527 28.76 -27.52 6.72
CA PHE A 527 28.49 -26.50 5.71
C PHE A 527 28.13 -25.15 6.34
N ALA A 528 28.65 -24.08 5.74
CA ALA A 528 28.14 -22.73 5.90
C ALA A 528 26.90 -22.57 4.99
N VAL A 529 25.72 -22.86 5.55
CA VAL A 529 24.46 -22.87 4.79
C VAL A 529 23.87 -21.46 4.69
N LEU A 530 23.59 -21.04 3.45
CA LEU A 530 22.88 -19.81 3.12
C LEU A 530 21.52 -20.20 2.47
N PRO A 531 20.43 -20.32 3.26
CA PRO A 531 19.17 -20.88 2.79
C PRO A 531 18.31 -19.84 2.07
N TYR A 532 17.89 -20.16 0.84
CA TYR A 532 16.92 -19.38 0.07
C TYR A 532 15.49 -19.71 0.48
N ILE A 533 14.76 -18.72 1.00
CA ILE A 533 13.44 -18.89 1.60
C ILE A 533 12.43 -17.82 1.17
N ASN A 534 11.15 -18.11 1.37
CA ASN A 534 10.12 -17.07 1.37
C ASN A 534 10.38 -16.05 2.49
N ALA A 535 9.81 -14.85 2.37
CA ALA A 535 9.85 -13.84 3.42
C ALA A 535 8.96 -14.25 4.62
N ASP A 536 9.41 -15.24 5.37
CA ASP A 536 8.77 -15.85 6.54
C ASP A 536 9.67 -15.71 7.77
N PRO A 537 9.33 -14.81 8.71
CA PRO A 537 10.12 -14.59 9.93
C PRO A 537 10.29 -15.84 10.81
N LEU A 538 9.27 -16.71 10.86
CA LEU A 538 9.33 -17.90 11.71
C LEU A 538 10.30 -18.93 11.14
N LEU A 539 10.24 -19.16 9.82
CA LEU A 539 11.18 -20.05 9.16
C LEU A 539 12.62 -19.53 9.22
N ALA A 540 12.82 -18.22 9.03
CA ALA A 540 14.13 -17.58 9.17
C ALA A 540 14.74 -17.85 10.56
N LYS A 541 13.95 -17.64 11.62
CA LYS A 541 14.37 -17.94 12.99
C LYS A 541 14.72 -19.42 13.20
N ARG A 542 13.93 -20.34 12.65
CA ARG A 542 14.22 -21.79 12.72
C ARG A 542 15.53 -22.15 12.02
N LEU A 543 15.80 -21.57 10.84
CA LEU A 543 17.03 -21.81 10.10
C LEU A 543 18.26 -21.25 10.81
N GLU A 544 18.13 -20.09 11.46
CA GLU A 544 19.15 -19.56 12.38
C GLU A 544 19.39 -20.52 13.55
N GLU A 545 18.34 -21.00 14.23
CA GLU A 545 18.44 -21.96 15.35
C GLU A 545 19.12 -23.28 14.94
N VAL A 546 18.93 -23.73 13.70
CA VAL A 546 19.61 -24.90 13.13
C VAL A 546 21.11 -24.66 12.94
N GLY A 547 21.55 -23.41 12.83
CA GLY A 547 22.94 -23.02 12.63
C GLY A 547 23.28 -22.58 11.21
N CYS A 548 22.29 -22.15 10.41
CA CYS A 548 22.57 -21.49 9.15
C CYS A 548 23.36 -20.18 9.39
N VAL A 549 24.32 -19.87 8.53
CA VAL A 549 25.22 -18.73 8.73
C VAL A 549 24.64 -17.42 8.18
N THR A 550 23.53 -17.50 7.45
CA THR A 550 22.69 -16.39 6.99
C THR A 550 21.24 -16.85 6.93
N VAL A 551 20.34 -15.91 6.61
CA VAL A 551 19.02 -16.21 6.06
C VAL A 551 18.81 -15.40 4.78
N MET A 552 18.23 -16.01 3.75
CA MET A 552 18.06 -15.37 2.43
C MET A 552 16.59 -15.24 2.00
N PRO A 553 15.83 -14.28 2.56
CA PRO A 553 14.45 -14.08 2.16
C PRO A 553 14.34 -13.52 0.74
N LEU A 554 13.37 -14.02 -0.01
CA LEU A 554 13.10 -13.55 -1.37
C LEU A 554 12.35 -12.22 -1.41
N GLY A 555 12.77 -11.28 -2.26
CA GLY A 555 12.02 -10.04 -2.50
C GLY A 555 10.70 -10.28 -3.26
N SER A 556 10.79 -11.07 -4.33
CA SER A 556 9.70 -11.61 -5.15
C SER A 556 10.24 -12.81 -5.95
N PRO A 557 9.38 -13.61 -6.64
CA PRO A 557 9.82 -14.86 -7.28
C PRO A 557 11.04 -14.69 -8.20
N ILE A 558 11.89 -15.71 -8.27
CA ILE A 558 13.16 -15.67 -9.02
C ILE A 558 12.93 -15.27 -10.47
N GLY A 559 13.64 -14.23 -10.91
CA GLY A 559 13.60 -13.76 -12.29
C GLY A 559 12.35 -12.99 -12.68
N SER A 560 11.45 -12.69 -11.73
CA SER A 560 10.24 -11.89 -11.99
C SER A 560 10.52 -10.39 -12.13
N GLY A 561 11.53 -9.86 -11.42
CA GLY A 561 11.86 -8.43 -11.42
C GLY A 561 10.76 -7.54 -10.82
N GLN A 562 9.93 -8.08 -9.93
CA GLN A 562 8.77 -7.37 -9.37
C GLN A 562 9.12 -6.47 -8.16
N GLY A 563 10.40 -6.40 -7.79
CA GLY A 563 10.90 -5.68 -6.64
C GLY A 563 10.63 -6.42 -5.33
N ILE A 564 10.69 -5.68 -4.22
CA ILE A 564 10.45 -6.19 -2.87
C ILE A 564 8.95 -6.08 -2.55
N LYS A 565 8.19 -7.18 -2.68
CA LYS A 565 6.74 -7.17 -2.47
C LYS A 565 6.31 -7.38 -1.02
N ASN A 566 7.16 -8.02 -0.21
CA ASN A 566 6.88 -8.30 1.20
C ASN A 566 7.92 -7.64 2.13
N ALA A 567 8.10 -6.32 1.97
CA ALA A 567 9.10 -5.54 2.71
C ALA A 567 8.89 -5.59 4.22
N ALA A 568 7.64 -5.65 4.69
CA ALA A 568 7.32 -5.73 6.13
C ALA A 568 7.86 -7.02 6.76
N ASN A 569 7.68 -8.18 6.14
CA ASN A 569 8.23 -9.43 6.67
C ASN A 569 9.76 -9.48 6.58
N ILE A 570 10.35 -8.91 5.52
CA ILE A 570 11.81 -8.81 5.40
C ILE A 570 12.37 -7.91 6.50
N GLN A 571 11.69 -6.79 6.82
CA GLN A 571 12.07 -5.92 7.93
C GLN A 571 12.05 -6.66 9.27
N ILE A 572 11.03 -7.47 9.54
CA ILE A 572 10.98 -8.31 10.76
C ILE A 572 12.15 -9.29 10.80
N ILE A 573 12.50 -9.92 9.67
CA ILE A 573 13.67 -10.81 9.59
C ILE A 573 14.97 -10.04 9.89
N ILE A 574 15.14 -8.85 9.31
CA ILE A 574 16.31 -7.98 9.54
C ILE A 574 16.44 -7.58 11.01
N GLU A 575 15.32 -7.25 11.66
CA GLU A 575 15.32 -6.81 13.06
C GLU A 575 15.58 -7.94 14.06
N GLU A 576 15.10 -9.16 13.77
CA GLU A 576 15.15 -10.29 14.71
C GLU A 576 16.33 -11.22 14.48
N ALA A 577 16.84 -11.34 13.26
CA ALA A 577 17.92 -12.27 12.93
C ALA A 577 19.26 -11.82 13.53
N LYS A 578 20.03 -12.77 14.07
CA LYS A 578 21.39 -12.52 14.58
C LYS A 578 22.48 -12.91 13.59
N VAL A 579 22.08 -13.57 12.51
CA VAL A 579 22.92 -13.90 11.37
C VAL A 579 22.64 -12.92 10.23
N PRO A 580 23.62 -12.66 9.33
CA PRO A 580 23.42 -11.74 8.23
C PRO A 580 22.20 -12.06 7.38
N VAL A 581 21.41 -11.04 7.04
CA VAL A 581 20.24 -11.17 6.17
C VAL A 581 20.59 -10.78 4.74
N VAL A 582 20.41 -11.71 3.80
CA VAL A 582 20.71 -11.50 2.38
C VAL A 582 19.42 -11.46 1.58
N VAL A 583 19.01 -10.29 1.08
CA VAL A 583 17.82 -10.23 0.21
C VAL A 583 18.18 -10.84 -1.14
N ASP A 584 17.53 -11.94 -1.48
CA ASP A 584 17.76 -12.67 -2.73
C ASP A 584 16.56 -12.53 -3.66
N ALA A 585 16.81 -12.54 -4.97
CA ALA A 585 15.79 -12.53 -6.00
C ALA A 585 14.82 -11.32 -5.93
N GLY A 586 13.98 -11.21 -6.96
CA GLY A 586 12.96 -10.17 -7.04
C GLY A 586 13.41 -8.75 -7.35
N ILE A 587 14.62 -8.35 -6.93
CA ILE A 587 15.20 -7.02 -7.24
C ILE A 587 15.46 -6.89 -8.74
N GLY A 588 14.82 -5.90 -9.37
CA GLY A 588 14.88 -5.62 -10.79
C GLY A 588 15.67 -4.35 -11.14
N THR A 589 15.75 -3.36 -10.24
CA THR A 589 16.38 -2.06 -10.51
C THR A 589 17.34 -1.59 -9.40
N PRO A 590 18.31 -0.70 -9.70
CA PRO A 590 19.23 -0.18 -8.69
C PRO A 590 18.54 0.53 -7.51
N SER A 591 17.42 1.22 -7.73
CA SER A 591 16.67 1.86 -6.63
C SER A 591 16.10 0.85 -5.64
N GLU A 592 15.73 -0.34 -6.10
CA GLU A 592 15.27 -1.42 -5.23
C GLU A 592 16.41 -2.08 -4.45
N ALA A 593 17.61 -2.18 -5.06
CA ALA A 593 18.82 -2.61 -4.37
C ALA A 593 19.21 -1.64 -3.24
N ALA A 594 19.19 -0.32 -3.54
CA ALA A 594 19.42 0.70 -2.52
C ALA A 594 18.37 0.62 -1.40
N TYR A 595 17.10 0.46 -1.76
CA TYR A 595 16.01 0.32 -0.79
C TYR A 595 16.20 -0.89 0.13
N ALA A 596 16.58 -2.06 -0.38
CA ALA A 596 16.86 -3.23 0.45
C ALA A 596 17.98 -2.97 1.48
N MET A 597 19.05 -2.28 1.07
CA MET A 597 20.14 -1.93 1.99
C MET A 597 19.72 -0.85 3.00
N GLU A 598 18.87 0.10 2.60
CA GLU A 598 18.29 1.11 3.50
C GLU A 598 17.38 0.51 4.57
N LEU A 599 16.69 -0.61 4.27
CA LEU A 599 15.91 -1.37 5.26
C LEU A 599 16.78 -2.01 6.33
N GLY A 600 18.08 -2.18 6.06
CA GLY A 600 19.05 -2.78 6.97
C GLY A 600 19.54 -4.16 6.55
N ALA A 601 19.22 -4.63 5.33
CA ALA A 601 19.79 -5.88 4.83
C ALA A 601 21.34 -5.81 4.83
N ASP A 602 21.98 -6.94 5.12
CA ASP A 602 23.44 -7.02 5.19
C ASP A 602 24.07 -7.20 3.81
N ALA A 603 23.38 -7.89 2.91
CA ALA A 603 23.83 -8.13 1.55
C ALA A 603 22.66 -8.37 0.60
N LEU A 604 22.95 -8.32 -0.70
CA LEU A 604 22.00 -8.60 -1.77
C LEU A 604 22.53 -9.69 -2.69
N LEU A 605 21.66 -10.58 -3.19
CA LEU A 605 22.00 -11.49 -4.28
C LEU A 605 21.16 -11.15 -5.52
N ILE A 606 21.81 -10.59 -6.54
CA ILE A 606 21.15 -10.08 -7.74
C ILE A 606 21.86 -10.62 -8.99
N ASN A 607 21.21 -11.56 -9.71
CA ASN A 607 21.75 -12.08 -10.97
C ASN A 607 20.87 -11.74 -12.18
N SER A 608 19.60 -12.16 -12.19
CA SER A 608 18.77 -12.09 -13.40
C SER A 608 18.58 -10.66 -13.91
N ALA A 609 18.47 -9.67 -13.00
CA ALA A 609 18.36 -8.27 -13.38
C ALA A 609 19.62 -7.72 -14.08
N ILE A 610 20.81 -8.20 -13.70
CA ILE A 610 22.08 -7.83 -14.35
C ILE A 610 22.21 -8.59 -15.67
N ALA A 611 22.10 -9.93 -15.63
CA ALA A 611 22.36 -10.79 -16.77
C ALA A 611 21.41 -10.57 -17.96
N LEU A 612 20.14 -10.22 -17.68
CA LEU A 612 19.11 -10.00 -18.70
C LEU A 612 18.93 -8.51 -19.06
N ALA A 613 19.73 -7.61 -18.51
CA ALA A 613 19.67 -6.20 -18.87
C ALA A 613 20.12 -5.99 -20.33
N LYS A 614 19.60 -4.92 -20.96
CA LYS A 614 20.09 -4.49 -22.29
C LYS A 614 21.61 -4.22 -22.29
N ASN A 615 22.14 -3.74 -21.17
CA ASN A 615 23.58 -3.56 -20.95
C ASN A 615 23.96 -4.15 -19.57
N PRO A 616 24.37 -5.43 -19.51
CA PRO A 616 24.70 -6.11 -18.26
C PRO A 616 25.84 -5.45 -17.47
N VAL A 617 26.86 -4.94 -18.17
CA VAL A 617 28.03 -4.32 -17.52
C VAL A 617 27.65 -3.02 -16.82
N ALA A 618 26.87 -2.17 -17.50
CA ALA A 618 26.36 -0.94 -16.92
C ALA A 618 25.39 -1.22 -15.76
N MET A 619 24.52 -2.23 -15.90
CA MET A 619 23.60 -2.62 -14.83
C MET A 619 24.35 -3.19 -13.61
N GLY A 620 25.38 -4.01 -13.82
CA GLY A 620 26.23 -4.53 -12.76
C GLY A 620 26.88 -3.40 -11.96
N LYS A 621 27.48 -2.41 -12.65
CA LYS A 621 28.02 -1.21 -12.02
C LYS A 621 26.96 -0.43 -11.23
N ALA A 622 25.79 -0.22 -11.81
CA ALA A 622 24.71 0.52 -11.16
C ALA A 622 24.19 -0.19 -9.89
N MET A 623 24.06 -1.52 -9.93
CA MET A 623 23.68 -2.33 -8.77
C MET A 623 24.75 -2.28 -7.67
N GLY A 624 26.04 -2.33 -8.03
CA GLY A 624 27.14 -2.18 -7.07
C GLY A 624 27.10 -0.82 -6.36
N MET A 625 26.97 0.26 -7.15
CA MET A 625 26.84 1.63 -6.63
C MET A 625 25.60 1.79 -5.74
N ALA A 626 24.47 1.21 -6.12
CA ALA A 626 23.25 1.28 -5.31
C ALA A 626 23.36 0.51 -3.99
N THR A 627 24.05 -0.63 -3.99
CA THR A 627 24.30 -1.41 -2.78
C THR A 627 25.16 -0.62 -1.80
N GLU A 628 26.24 0.01 -2.29
CA GLU A 628 27.12 0.86 -1.49
C GLU A 628 26.38 2.11 -0.98
N ALA A 629 25.65 2.81 -1.86
CA ALA A 629 24.90 4.01 -1.50
C ALA A 629 23.81 3.72 -0.45
N GLY A 630 23.05 2.63 -0.62
CA GLY A 630 22.01 2.24 0.33
C GLY A 630 22.59 1.85 1.69
N ARG A 631 23.73 1.13 1.73
CA ARG A 631 24.39 0.80 3.00
C ARG A 631 24.96 2.04 3.68
N LEU A 632 25.60 2.93 2.93
CA LEU A 632 26.07 4.21 3.46
C LEU A 632 24.91 5.04 4.02
N ALA A 633 23.75 5.05 3.35
CA ALA A 633 22.56 5.73 3.85
C ALA A 633 22.03 5.11 5.15
N TYR A 634 22.06 3.78 5.28
CA TYR A 634 21.72 3.08 6.52
C TYR A 634 22.68 3.45 7.67
N LEU A 635 23.99 3.34 7.46
CA LEU A 635 25.02 3.63 8.48
C LEU A 635 25.09 5.10 8.87
N ALA A 636 24.91 6.00 7.91
CA ALA A 636 24.90 7.44 8.16
C ALA A 636 23.73 7.85 9.06
N GLY A 637 22.76 6.94 9.27
CA GLY A 637 21.51 7.24 9.92
C GLY A 637 20.70 8.13 9.00
N ARG A 638 19.94 7.52 8.09
CA ARG A 638 18.99 8.25 7.25
C ARG A 638 18.20 9.21 8.15
N MET A 639 18.09 10.48 7.72
CA MET A 639 17.25 11.45 8.42
C MET A 639 15.92 10.78 8.73
N PRO A 640 15.47 10.75 10.01
CA PRO A 640 14.19 10.17 10.35
C PRO A 640 13.18 10.72 9.38
N THR A 641 12.40 9.85 8.73
CA THR A 641 11.39 10.28 7.78
C THR A 641 10.40 11.15 8.53
N LYS A 642 10.63 12.45 8.46
CA LYS A 642 9.76 13.49 8.98
C LYS A 642 8.76 13.75 7.89
N SER A 643 7.51 13.85 8.29
CA SER A 643 6.41 14.10 7.38
C SER A 643 6.34 15.58 6.94
N TYR A 644 7.20 16.45 7.48
CA TYR A 644 7.32 17.88 7.14
C TYR A 644 8.78 18.35 6.98
N ALA A 645 8.98 19.42 6.20
CA ALA A 645 10.26 20.10 6.06
C ALA A 645 10.56 20.99 7.29
N SER A 646 11.81 21.01 7.76
CA SER A 646 12.29 21.89 8.82
C SER A 646 13.20 22.96 8.21
N ALA A 647 12.91 24.24 8.45
CA ALA A 647 13.76 25.33 7.98
C ALA A 647 15.15 25.23 8.63
N SER A 648 16.20 25.33 7.83
CA SER A 648 17.60 25.26 8.29
C SER A 648 18.19 26.62 8.69
N SER A 649 17.46 27.72 8.46
CA SER A 649 17.94 29.09 8.72
C SER A 649 17.23 29.73 9.93
N PRO A 650 17.93 30.55 10.73
CA PRO A 650 17.34 31.23 11.88
C PRO A 650 16.24 32.22 11.46
N LEU A 651 15.16 32.29 12.25
CA LEU A 651 14.02 33.20 12.04
C LEU A 651 14.30 34.66 12.45
N THR A 652 15.51 34.97 12.91
CA THR A 652 15.92 36.34 13.27
C THR A 652 16.28 37.14 12.02
N GLY A 653 15.51 38.18 11.73
CA GLY A 653 15.76 39.12 10.62
C GLY A 653 14.78 39.00 9.44
N THR A 654 13.77 38.14 9.52
CA THR A 654 12.74 38.06 8.48
C THR A 654 11.81 39.28 8.55
N ILE A 655 11.85 40.10 7.48
CA ILE A 655 11.03 41.28 7.30
C ILE A 655 9.56 40.85 7.17
N LYS A 656 8.69 41.44 8.00
CA LYS A 656 7.25 41.13 8.10
C LYS A 656 6.46 41.52 6.86
#